data_AF-A0A9W8NMG5-F1
#
_entry.id   AF-A0A9W8NMG5-F1
#
_cell.length_a   1.000
_cell.length_b   1.000
_cell.length_c   1.000
_cell.angle_alpha   90.00
_cell.angle_beta   90.00
_cell.angle_gamma   90.00
#
_symmetry.space_group_name_H-M   'P 1'
#
loop_
_entity.id
_entity.type
_entity.pdbx_description
1 polymer ?
#
loop_
_entity_poly.entity_id
_entity_poly.type
_entity_poly.pdbx_seq_one_letter_code
_entity_poly.pdbx_strand_id
1 'polypeptide(L)'
;MDWLCRYSKDAPSSPWAERFPDETTLYESDNVNHSLLAPEYPRVNDAKYYDPGGPPDQQLIPLSYQEVDKFLAGEKVQRTKFYQLHTWQALIFRRYLQFSPRTGFISGGHRPADAKTTGLPFNSPQPLGLPSSLPTNLLSEEQKHFQVYMNERIQVNEANWFSFFGKWRWFDWIHSIPDSTEQPERTWTVDDSDVWNILRVSIELADRMLKALIHDKNEGVSRFTSATGFYHMDYFGPTPSPDASVLLSHHKEELISEFRGETSCQWDSILAYSPEDWAKRLEQLLGLVIWSFGYLDYAVDGCCGVAHIDDNNSRPYDALILLHIGWFETLLKSDLTLEERCSMQVGIAVTILHELGHAIIRCRYKNDNYAGNMLNPQRSGVTPPEPFIDGEGFRECGFYMEHEFFGGCQFRLRNDRFGIPLVIVSYEYPWCWASHDRVPDATYARDGHVGYVDHVPSTWISKMLSESFWQDLNFPRKSENFFHNNRIGRVKYTIQNMRPQYSVKLLLEDPDLLTHKYPEDRILVDDILETNRQWMNYREFWYQRTFKEWDSTPIARRMVGWVDDSSADTFKNDMPMIGKTRHYWVWYCIGLLMEASIPISLRSIHRYRGPPIKWNHQLMPSQEAAAAGNVDMIFVRANSFGEQNEASRPRAMFNNQVRGIHTDNFTQLDFVDLVDDILQMVVMDGAVVAPGFISAIANASQQLRADREALRASYSNASRARWASKWFFEFPEYDPKLYHLVNGNTVPFKP
;
A
#
# COMPACT_ATOMS: atom_id res chain seq x y z
N MET A 1 -7.31 25.35 -13.64
CA MET A 1 -8.00 24.11 -13.24
C MET A 1 -7.38 22.91 -13.93
N ASP A 2 -7.23 22.94 -15.27
CA ASP A 2 -6.55 21.89 -16.04
C ASP A 2 -5.11 21.57 -15.58
N TRP A 3 -4.39 22.53 -15.00
CA TRP A 3 -2.99 22.36 -14.57
C TRP A 3 -2.79 21.40 -13.39
N LEU A 4 -3.79 21.23 -12.51
CA LEU A 4 -3.71 20.30 -11.36
C LEU A 4 -4.03 18.85 -11.74
N CYS A 5 -4.44 18.59 -12.98
CA CYS A 5 -4.97 17.29 -13.43
C CYS A 5 -4.31 16.79 -14.72
N ARG A 6 -3.18 17.37 -15.10
CA ARG A 6 -2.40 16.96 -16.27
C ARG A 6 -0.97 16.79 -15.81
N TYR A 7 -0.42 15.61 -16.00
CA TYR A 7 1.03 15.41 -16.04
C TYR A 7 1.35 14.98 -17.49
N SER A 8 2.50 15.41 -17.99
CA SER A 8 2.94 15.03 -19.33
C SER A 8 3.99 13.95 -19.19
N LYS A 9 3.81 12.81 -19.85
CA LYS A 9 4.83 11.73 -19.86
C LYS A 9 6.15 12.19 -20.47
N ASP A 10 6.11 13.23 -21.29
CA ASP A 10 7.27 13.77 -22.00
C ASP A 10 7.93 14.96 -21.28
N ALA A 11 7.29 15.49 -20.24
CA ALA A 11 7.85 16.60 -19.47
C ALA A 11 8.90 16.10 -18.45
N PRO A 12 10.02 16.82 -18.24
CA PRO A 12 10.95 16.53 -17.15
C PRO A 12 10.25 16.62 -15.79
N SER A 13 10.71 15.83 -14.83
CA SER A 13 10.20 15.86 -13.46
C SER A 13 11.02 16.78 -12.56
N SER A 14 10.35 17.46 -11.61
CA SER A 14 11.02 18.16 -10.51
C SER A 14 11.63 17.15 -9.52
N PRO A 15 12.57 17.55 -8.65
CA PRO A 15 13.25 16.61 -7.75
C PRO A 15 12.31 15.73 -6.92
N TRP A 16 11.20 16.31 -6.43
CA TRP A 16 10.18 15.55 -5.70
C TRP A 16 9.38 14.59 -6.59
N ALA A 17 9.03 15.01 -7.81
CA ALA A 17 8.31 14.18 -8.77
C ALA A 17 9.17 13.03 -9.32
N GLU A 18 10.48 13.26 -9.48
CA GLU A 18 11.45 12.26 -9.89
C GLU A 18 11.71 11.25 -8.76
N ARG A 19 11.87 11.73 -7.53
CA ARG A 19 12.15 10.86 -6.36
C ARG A 19 10.96 10.02 -5.94
N PHE A 20 9.77 10.62 -5.97
CA PHE A 20 8.51 9.97 -5.61
C PHE A 20 7.54 10.11 -6.78
N PRO A 21 7.62 9.23 -7.79
CA PRO A 21 6.69 9.24 -8.91
C PRO A 21 5.34 8.61 -8.50
N ASP A 22 4.27 9.40 -8.46
CA ASP A 22 2.88 8.88 -8.36
C ASP A 22 1.99 9.74 -9.22
N GLU A 23 1.46 9.14 -10.27
CA GLU A 23 0.57 9.77 -11.24
C GLU A 23 -0.62 10.49 -10.58
N THR A 24 -1.07 10.03 -9.40
CA THR A 24 -2.17 10.66 -8.64
C THR A 24 -1.75 11.89 -7.85
N THR A 25 -0.45 12.16 -7.73
CA THR A 25 0.14 13.32 -7.04
C THR A 25 0.90 14.24 -7.99
N LEU A 26 1.09 13.85 -9.26
CA LEU A 26 1.82 14.64 -10.24
C LEU A 26 0.92 15.68 -10.91
N TYR A 27 1.50 16.85 -11.18
CA TYR A 27 0.87 17.91 -11.96
C TYR A 27 1.92 18.65 -12.80
N GLU A 28 1.54 19.11 -13.98
CA GLU A 28 2.41 19.83 -14.89
C GLU A 28 2.28 21.34 -14.68
N SER A 29 3.41 22.00 -14.46
CA SER A 29 3.54 23.47 -14.48
C SER A 29 4.84 23.83 -15.17
N ASP A 30 4.78 24.80 -16.08
CA ASP A 30 5.95 25.31 -16.81
C ASP A 30 6.71 24.22 -17.58
N ASN A 31 5.98 23.27 -18.19
CA ASN A 31 6.51 22.08 -18.86
C ASN A 31 7.38 21.19 -17.96
N VAL A 32 7.11 21.17 -16.65
CA VAL A 32 7.77 20.31 -15.67
C VAL A 32 6.69 19.59 -14.87
N ASN A 33 6.85 18.28 -14.65
CA ASN A 33 6.03 17.53 -13.72
C ASN A 33 6.48 17.81 -12.28
N HIS A 34 5.59 18.30 -11.45
CA HIS A 34 5.81 18.54 -10.02
C HIS A 34 4.99 17.57 -9.19
N SER A 35 5.41 17.35 -7.94
CA SER A 35 4.69 16.49 -7.00
C SER A 35 3.94 17.31 -5.96
N LEU A 36 2.67 16.99 -5.73
CA LEU A 36 1.86 17.50 -4.62
C LEU A 36 2.37 16.99 -3.25
N LEU A 37 3.30 16.03 -3.23
CA LEU A 37 3.98 15.63 -2.02
C LEU A 37 5.08 16.59 -1.60
N ALA A 38 5.56 17.47 -2.49
CA ALA A 38 6.56 18.45 -2.12
C ALA A 38 6.00 19.39 -1.04
N PRO A 39 6.67 19.54 0.12
CA PRO A 39 6.25 20.52 1.10
C PRO A 39 6.61 21.90 0.54
N GLU A 40 5.58 22.69 0.24
CA GLU A 40 5.75 24.08 -0.21
C GLU A 40 6.21 24.97 0.96
N TYR A 41 5.79 24.64 2.18
CA TYR A 41 6.18 25.34 3.39
C TYR A 41 6.28 24.34 4.57
N PRO A 42 7.38 24.30 5.35
CA PRO A 42 8.69 24.82 4.95
C PRO A 42 9.11 24.20 3.62
N ARG A 43 9.68 25.02 2.72
CA ARG A 43 10.03 24.57 1.38
C ARG A 43 11.23 23.64 1.45
N VAL A 44 11.07 22.41 0.98
CA VAL A 44 12.18 21.47 0.81
C VAL A 44 12.38 21.30 -0.69
N ASN A 45 13.44 21.89 -1.25
CA ASN A 45 13.64 21.90 -2.70
C ASN A 45 14.06 20.56 -3.28
N ASP A 46 14.85 19.80 -2.52
CA ASP A 46 15.33 18.49 -2.93
C ASP A 46 14.89 17.46 -1.87
N ALA A 47 14.16 16.46 -2.36
CA ALA A 47 13.56 15.36 -1.61
C ALA A 47 14.59 14.51 -0.84
N LYS A 48 15.88 14.64 -1.16
CA LYS A 48 17.00 13.97 -0.47
C LYS A 48 17.40 14.66 0.85
N TYR A 49 16.95 15.89 1.08
CA TYR A 49 17.25 16.65 2.31
C TYR A 49 16.08 16.56 3.29
N TYR A 50 16.31 15.89 4.42
CA TYR A 50 15.32 15.79 5.51
C TYR A 50 15.46 16.93 6.53
N ASP A 51 16.25 17.95 6.18
CA ASP A 51 16.43 19.15 6.97
C ASP A 51 15.87 20.34 6.18
N PRO A 52 14.88 21.09 6.70
CA PRO A 52 14.48 22.36 6.12
C PRO A 52 15.66 23.33 6.25
N GLY A 53 16.46 23.46 5.19
CA GLY A 53 17.61 24.34 5.19
C GLY A 53 17.24 25.79 5.50
N GLY A 54 17.73 26.32 6.63
CA GLY A 54 17.78 27.74 6.97
C GLY A 54 16.43 28.39 7.33
N PRO A 55 16.46 29.57 7.97
CA PRO A 55 15.24 30.32 8.28
C PRO A 55 14.47 30.61 6.98
N PRO A 56 13.13 30.56 7.00
CA PRO A 56 12.35 30.84 5.80
C PRO A 56 12.70 32.24 5.29
N ASP A 57 13.30 32.31 4.11
CA ASP A 57 13.45 33.57 3.37
C ASP A 57 12.03 34.08 3.03
N GLN A 58 11.51 34.95 3.91
CA GLN A 58 10.52 36.03 3.82
C GLN A 58 9.29 35.99 2.87
N GLN A 59 9.07 34.98 2.03
CA GLN A 59 7.83 34.82 1.24
C GLN A 59 7.00 33.63 1.72
N LEU A 60 6.57 33.71 2.97
CA LEU A 60 5.71 32.73 3.65
C LEU A 60 4.22 32.82 3.28
N ILE A 61 3.84 33.88 2.56
CA ILE A 61 2.45 34.15 2.19
C ILE A 61 2.32 33.92 0.69
N PRO A 62 1.47 32.99 0.24
CA PRO A 62 1.11 32.87 -1.17
C PRO A 62 0.73 34.23 -1.76
N LEU A 63 1.39 34.63 -2.84
CA LEU A 63 1.20 35.92 -3.51
C LEU A 63 0.02 35.89 -4.49
N SER A 64 -0.50 34.71 -4.81
CA SER A 64 -1.64 34.53 -5.70
C SER A 64 -2.62 33.47 -5.20
N TYR A 65 -3.88 33.55 -5.66
CA TYR A 65 -4.87 32.50 -5.41
C TYR A 65 -4.44 31.14 -5.96
N GLN A 66 -3.70 31.12 -7.07
CA GLN A 66 -3.17 29.89 -7.63
C GLN A 66 -2.15 29.22 -6.70
N GLU A 67 -1.29 30.01 -6.05
CA GLU A 67 -0.34 29.50 -5.05
C GLU A 67 -1.07 29.01 -3.79
N VAL A 68 -2.13 29.71 -3.35
CA VAL A 68 -3.00 29.24 -2.26
C VAL A 68 -3.62 27.89 -2.63
N ASP A 69 -4.23 27.78 -3.82
CA ASP A 69 -4.85 26.54 -4.29
C ASP A 69 -3.84 25.40 -4.35
N LYS A 70 -2.65 25.65 -4.92
CA LYS A 70 -1.56 24.67 -5.02
C LYS A 70 -1.13 24.17 -3.64
N PHE A 71 -0.94 25.10 -2.72
CA PHE A 71 -0.47 24.84 -1.38
C PHE A 71 -1.50 24.01 -0.58
N LEU A 72 -2.77 24.43 -0.54
CA LEU A 72 -3.82 23.73 0.19
C LEU A 72 -4.18 22.38 -0.44
N ALA A 73 -4.10 22.29 -1.78
CA ALA A 73 -4.20 21.03 -2.51
C ALA A 73 -3.11 20.05 -2.11
N GLY A 74 -1.86 20.49 -2.12
CA GLY A 74 -0.70 19.69 -1.72
C GLY A 74 -0.85 19.15 -0.30
N GLU A 75 -1.14 20.02 0.67
CA GLU A 75 -1.33 19.58 2.07
C GLU A 75 -2.52 18.64 2.24
N LYS A 76 -3.62 18.83 1.49
CA LYS A 76 -4.76 17.90 1.51
C LYS A 76 -4.37 16.53 0.97
N VAL A 77 -3.67 16.47 -0.17
CA VAL A 77 -3.17 15.22 -0.76
C VAL A 77 -2.20 14.52 0.19
N GLN A 78 -1.24 15.26 0.77
CA GLN A 78 -0.30 14.73 1.75
C GLN A 78 -1.03 14.14 2.96
N ARG A 79 -1.99 14.86 3.55
CA ARG A 79 -2.78 14.36 4.68
C ARG A 79 -3.62 13.14 4.31
N THR A 80 -4.15 13.05 3.10
CA THR A 80 -4.88 11.86 2.66
C THR A 80 -3.94 10.67 2.47
N LYS A 81 -2.77 10.88 1.86
CA LYS A 81 -1.79 9.84 1.55
C LYS A 81 -1.00 9.37 2.77
N PHE A 82 -0.75 10.25 3.74
CA PHE A 82 0.09 9.98 4.92
C PHE A 82 -0.68 9.98 6.23
N TYR A 83 -1.96 9.61 6.21
CA TYR A 83 -2.81 9.52 7.39
C TYR A 83 -2.73 10.77 8.27
N GLN A 84 -3.01 11.92 7.69
CA GLN A 84 -3.06 13.22 8.35
C GLN A 84 -1.70 13.82 8.70
N LEU A 85 -0.61 13.17 8.30
CA LEU A 85 0.73 13.73 8.34
C LEU A 85 0.99 14.62 7.11
N HIS A 86 1.68 15.74 7.31
CA HIS A 86 2.24 16.53 6.21
C HIS A 86 3.61 15.99 5.83
N THR A 87 4.06 16.22 4.59
CA THR A 87 5.38 15.74 4.16
C THR A 87 6.50 16.28 5.04
N TRP A 88 6.45 17.56 5.44
CA TRP A 88 7.49 18.11 6.32
C TRP A 88 7.53 17.46 7.70
N GLN A 89 6.40 16.94 8.21
CA GLN A 89 6.38 16.15 9.45
C GLN A 89 6.94 14.75 9.21
N ALA A 90 6.59 14.13 8.08
CA ALA A 90 7.15 12.85 7.64
C ALA A 90 8.68 12.86 7.57
N LEU A 91 9.28 13.95 7.09
CA LEU A 91 10.74 14.08 7.00
C LEU A 91 11.42 14.04 8.38
N ILE A 92 10.77 14.53 9.44
CA ILE A 92 11.33 14.51 10.80
C ILE A 92 11.49 13.07 11.30
N PHE A 93 10.52 12.19 11.02
CA PHE A 93 10.60 10.76 11.32
C PHE A 93 11.76 10.05 10.61
N ARG A 94 12.36 10.67 9.59
CA ARG A 94 13.43 10.09 8.77
C ARG A 94 14.77 10.79 8.95
N ARG A 95 14.78 11.88 9.72
CA ARG A 95 15.92 12.79 9.85
C ARG A 95 17.10 12.14 10.56
N TYR A 96 16.84 11.28 11.52
CA TYR A 96 17.85 10.78 12.45
C TYR A 96 18.06 9.27 12.31
N LEU A 97 19.32 8.88 12.19
CA LEU A 97 19.75 7.51 12.39
C LEU A 97 20.67 7.45 13.59
N GLN A 98 20.58 6.38 14.36
CA GLN A 98 21.47 6.09 15.47
C GLN A 98 21.82 4.61 15.45
N PHE A 99 23.04 4.29 15.02
CA PHE A 99 23.55 2.92 15.06
C PHE A 99 24.15 2.58 16.41
N SER A 100 24.82 3.51 17.09
CA SER A 100 25.37 3.26 18.42
C SER A 100 25.41 4.52 19.27
N PRO A 101 25.42 4.40 20.61
CA PRO A 101 25.66 5.54 21.50
C PRO A 101 27.01 6.23 21.25
N ARG A 102 28.00 5.49 20.74
CA ARG A 102 29.36 6.00 20.46
C ARG A 102 29.36 7.02 19.33
N THR A 103 28.67 6.72 18.23
CA THR A 103 28.62 7.60 17.06
C THR A 103 27.52 8.64 17.18
N GLY A 104 26.51 8.39 18.02
CA GLY A 104 25.41 9.30 18.24
C GLY A 104 24.48 9.38 17.03
N PHE A 105 23.76 10.50 16.90
CA PHE A 105 22.83 10.73 15.80
C PHE A 105 23.55 11.21 14.55
N ILE A 106 23.29 10.54 13.44
CA ILE A 106 23.71 10.95 12.10
C ILE A 106 22.49 11.28 11.24
N SER A 107 22.72 11.97 10.14
CA SER A 107 21.66 12.37 9.22
C SER A 107 21.17 11.17 8.39
N GLY A 108 19.85 10.95 8.37
CA GLY A 108 19.21 9.94 7.53
C GLY A 108 19.13 10.34 6.05
N GLY A 109 18.99 11.64 5.79
CA GLY A 109 19.09 12.27 4.47
C GLY A 109 20.36 13.11 4.35
N HIS A 110 20.62 13.68 3.17
CA HIS A 110 21.73 14.63 3.02
C HIS A 110 21.39 15.91 3.80
N ARG A 111 22.39 16.67 4.25
CA ARG A 111 22.20 18.05 4.76
C ARG A 111 22.68 19.06 3.72
N PRO A 112 22.05 20.24 3.59
CA PRO A 112 22.59 21.31 2.74
C PRO A 112 24.02 21.74 3.14
N ALA A 113 24.39 21.54 4.42
CA ALA A 113 25.75 21.74 4.91
C ALA A 113 26.77 20.72 4.32
N ASP A 114 26.31 19.53 3.93
CA ASP A 114 27.12 18.45 3.35
C ASP A 114 27.45 18.72 1.87
N ALA A 115 26.69 19.59 1.20
CA ALA A 115 26.91 20.00 -0.19
C ALA A 115 28.06 21.02 -0.34
N LYS A 116 28.61 21.56 0.77
CA LYS A 116 29.74 22.50 0.74
C LYS A 116 31.10 21.80 0.65
N THR A 117 31.24 20.82 -0.24
CA THR A 117 32.56 20.31 -0.65
C THR A 117 32.40 19.58 -1.97
N THR A 118 32.66 20.26 -3.08
CA THR A 118 33.25 19.69 -4.32
C THR A 118 33.32 20.77 -5.41
N GLY A 119 34.30 21.66 -5.26
CA GLY A 119 34.67 22.65 -6.28
C GLY A 119 35.82 22.21 -7.17
N LEU A 120 36.05 20.90 -7.41
CA LEU A 120 37.12 20.44 -8.30
C LEU A 120 36.70 19.23 -9.18
N PRO A 121 37.18 19.16 -10.43
CA PRO A 121 36.68 18.22 -11.43
C PRO A 121 37.31 16.83 -11.28
N PHE A 122 36.45 15.82 -11.44
CA PHE A 122 36.76 14.39 -11.48
C PHE A 122 37.58 14.02 -12.72
N ASN A 123 38.59 13.17 -12.53
CA ASN A 123 39.05 12.19 -13.52
C ASN A 123 39.16 10.83 -12.81
N SER A 124 38.34 9.85 -13.23
CA SER A 124 38.48 8.41 -12.92
C SER A 124 39.86 7.90 -13.42
N PRO A 125 40.49 6.84 -12.84
CA PRO A 125 39.94 5.47 -12.91
C PRO A 125 40.31 4.43 -11.79
N GLN A 126 39.42 3.44 -11.70
CA GLN A 126 39.57 1.99 -11.50
C GLN A 126 39.95 1.30 -10.16
N PRO A 127 39.41 0.08 -9.93
CA PRO A 127 39.32 -0.58 -8.63
C PRO A 127 40.39 -1.66 -8.40
N LEU A 128 40.76 -1.87 -7.13
CA LEU A 128 40.98 -3.16 -6.43
C LEU A 128 42.06 -3.02 -5.34
N GLY A 129 41.71 -3.48 -4.13
CA GLY A 129 42.66 -3.80 -3.06
C GLY A 129 42.71 -2.78 -1.91
N LEU A 130 41.92 -3.03 -0.86
CA LEU A 130 42.21 -2.54 0.50
C LEU A 130 43.67 -2.89 0.87
N PRO A 131 44.43 -2.03 1.60
CA PRO A 131 44.05 -1.66 2.97
C PRO A 131 44.41 -0.23 3.46
N SER A 132 43.62 0.21 4.44
CA SER A 132 43.92 1.14 5.56
C SER A 132 44.44 2.56 5.28
N SER A 133 43.70 3.52 5.87
CA SER A 133 44.02 4.94 6.11
C SER A 133 44.01 5.88 4.89
N LEU A 134 42.80 6.17 4.39
CA LEU A 134 42.56 7.52 3.88
C LEU A 134 42.51 8.49 5.08
N PRO A 135 43.14 9.67 5.00
CA PRO A 135 42.89 10.72 5.99
C PRO A 135 41.39 11.03 5.96
N THR A 136 40.71 10.83 7.09
CA THR A 136 39.26 11.06 7.28
C THR A 136 38.81 12.47 6.91
N ASN A 137 39.75 13.39 6.67
CA ASN A 137 39.56 14.78 6.32
C ASN A 137 39.20 15.03 4.84
N LEU A 138 39.16 14.00 3.98
CA LEU A 138 38.84 14.15 2.54
C LEU A 138 37.48 13.56 2.11
N LEU A 139 36.76 12.89 3.01
CA LEU A 139 35.46 12.30 2.69
C LEU A 139 34.33 13.34 2.79
N SER A 140 33.33 13.26 1.91
CA SER A 140 32.07 13.98 2.10
C SER A 140 31.37 13.47 3.37
N GLU A 141 30.51 14.28 3.99
CA GLU A 141 29.75 13.83 5.17
C GLU A 141 28.87 12.61 4.84
N GLU A 142 28.33 12.53 3.63
CA GLU A 142 27.63 11.36 3.14
C GLU A 142 28.51 10.09 3.15
N GLN A 143 29.74 10.18 2.66
CA GLN A 143 30.68 9.06 2.69
C GLN A 143 31.04 8.67 4.12
N LYS A 144 31.16 9.65 5.04
CA LYS A 144 31.39 9.37 6.47
C LYS A 144 30.19 8.65 7.10
N HIS A 145 28.97 9.13 6.86
CA HIS A 145 27.75 8.48 7.36
C HIS A 145 27.57 7.08 6.78
N PHE A 146 27.86 6.89 5.49
CA PHE A 146 27.82 5.56 4.88
C PHE A 146 28.90 4.64 5.47
N GLN A 147 30.09 5.15 5.79
CA GLN A 147 31.12 4.39 6.49
C GLN A 147 30.69 3.99 7.91
N VAL A 148 29.98 4.87 8.63
CA VAL A 148 29.36 4.52 9.93
C VAL A 148 28.39 3.36 9.75
N TYR A 149 27.48 3.44 8.77
CA TYR A 149 26.56 2.34 8.46
C TYR A 149 27.32 1.03 8.19
N MET A 150 28.32 1.04 7.31
CA MET A 150 29.07 -0.17 6.99
C MET A 150 29.82 -0.76 8.19
N ASN A 151 30.30 0.08 9.11
CA ASN A 151 31.08 -0.33 10.28
C ASN A 151 30.22 -0.76 11.48
N GLU A 152 29.04 -0.14 11.66
CA GLU A 152 28.23 -0.32 12.87
C GLU A 152 26.95 -1.11 12.64
N ARG A 153 26.57 -1.35 11.38
CA ARG A 153 25.46 -2.25 11.08
C ARG A 153 25.75 -3.69 11.52
N ILE A 154 24.71 -4.50 11.60
CA ILE A 154 24.79 -5.93 11.86
C ILE A 154 25.81 -6.61 10.95
N GLN A 155 26.65 -7.43 11.57
CA GLN A 155 27.62 -8.26 10.85
C GLN A 155 26.97 -9.57 10.45
N VAL A 156 27.06 -9.89 9.17
CA VAL A 156 26.44 -11.09 8.61
C VAL A 156 27.28 -12.32 8.95
N ASN A 157 26.66 -13.30 9.60
CA ASN A 157 27.27 -14.60 9.87
C ASN A 157 26.36 -15.73 9.40
N GLU A 158 26.51 -16.07 8.11
CA GLU A 158 25.69 -17.07 7.43
C GLU A 158 25.77 -18.47 8.07
N ALA A 159 26.87 -18.79 8.75
CA ALA A 159 27.06 -20.08 9.43
C ALA A 159 26.17 -20.25 10.66
N ASN A 160 25.66 -19.15 11.21
CA ASN A 160 24.77 -19.19 12.37
C ASN A 160 23.31 -19.22 11.98
N TRP A 161 22.93 -18.94 10.73
CA TRP A 161 21.53 -18.86 10.33
C TRP A 161 20.78 -20.16 10.52
N PHE A 162 19.46 -20.05 10.69
CA PHE A 162 18.58 -21.19 10.46
C PHE A 162 18.82 -21.78 9.04
N SER A 163 18.77 -23.10 8.93
CA SER A 163 19.14 -23.81 7.70
C SER A 163 18.25 -23.45 6.50
N PHE A 164 16.99 -23.07 6.77
CA PHE A 164 16.05 -22.63 5.75
C PHE A 164 16.36 -21.23 5.19
N PHE A 165 17.25 -20.44 5.80
CA PHE A 165 17.73 -19.17 5.23
C PHE A 165 19.00 -19.30 4.38
N GLY A 166 19.66 -20.46 4.42
CA GLY A 166 20.92 -20.67 3.72
C GLY A 166 20.84 -20.38 2.23
N LYS A 167 21.91 -19.82 1.65
CA LYS A 167 21.98 -19.46 0.23
C LYS A 167 21.63 -20.60 -0.71
N TRP A 168 21.97 -21.84 -0.35
CA TRP A 168 21.61 -23.07 -1.06
C TRP A 168 20.09 -23.39 -1.12
N ARG A 169 19.24 -22.60 -0.45
CA ARG A 169 17.77 -22.67 -0.55
C ARG A 169 17.18 -21.75 -1.61
N TRP A 170 18.01 -20.94 -2.26
CA TRP A 170 17.57 -19.92 -3.21
C TRP A 170 17.60 -20.43 -4.65
N PHE A 171 16.53 -20.12 -5.37
CA PHE A 171 16.35 -20.42 -6.78
C PHE A 171 16.40 -19.14 -7.59
N ASP A 172 17.04 -19.22 -8.73
CA ASP A 172 17.15 -18.15 -9.72
C ASP A 172 15.82 -17.96 -10.43
N TRP A 173 15.41 -16.71 -10.55
CA TRP A 173 14.25 -16.35 -11.36
C TRP A 173 14.69 -15.95 -12.76
N ILE A 174 14.16 -16.63 -13.77
CA ILE A 174 14.45 -16.38 -15.18
C ILE A 174 13.24 -15.72 -15.83
N HIS A 175 13.42 -14.49 -16.31
CA HIS A 175 12.39 -13.80 -17.07
C HIS A 175 12.34 -14.31 -18.51
N SER A 176 11.66 -15.42 -18.74
CA SER A 176 11.33 -15.88 -20.09
C SER A 176 10.01 -15.24 -20.54
N ILE A 177 10.05 -14.13 -21.29
CA ILE A 177 8.88 -13.71 -22.07
C ILE A 177 8.86 -14.59 -23.32
N PRO A 178 7.87 -15.49 -23.51
CA PRO A 178 7.92 -16.47 -24.59
C PRO A 178 7.97 -15.87 -26.02
N ASP A 179 7.68 -14.58 -26.18
CA ASP A 179 7.49 -13.91 -27.48
C ASP A 179 8.31 -12.61 -27.67
N SER A 180 9.22 -12.26 -26.76
CA SER A 180 10.05 -11.04 -26.88
C SER A 180 11.47 -11.39 -27.33
N THR A 181 11.76 -11.18 -28.61
CA THR A 181 13.13 -11.27 -29.17
C THR A 181 14.01 -10.06 -28.85
N GLU A 182 13.49 -9.04 -28.16
CA GLU A 182 14.11 -7.72 -28.05
C GLU A 182 14.68 -7.39 -26.66
N GLN A 183 14.42 -8.21 -25.63
CA GLN A 183 15.04 -8.02 -24.31
C GLN A 183 15.84 -9.25 -23.92
N PRO A 184 17.12 -9.11 -23.53
CA PRO A 184 17.88 -10.23 -22.98
C PRO A 184 17.14 -10.78 -21.76
N GLU A 185 17.12 -12.12 -21.62
CA GLU A 185 16.61 -12.78 -20.43
C GLU A 185 17.28 -12.16 -19.20
N ARG A 186 16.50 -11.45 -18.39
CA ARG A 186 17.00 -10.90 -17.14
C ARG A 186 16.85 -11.95 -16.06
N THR A 187 17.98 -12.46 -15.59
CA THR A 187 18.04 -13.43 -14.49
C THR A 187 18.26 -12.69 -13.18
N TRP A 188 17.45 -13.00 -12.17
CA TRP A 188 17.69 -12.60 -10.79
C TRP A 188 18.20 -13.80 -10.01
N THR A 189 19.42 -13.70 -9.49
CA THR A 189 20.13 -14.79 -8.85
C THR A 189 20.85 -14.31 -7.60
N VAL A 190 20.95 -15.19 -6.61
CA VAL A 190 21.80 -14.97 -5.42
C VAL A 190 23.28 -15.16 -5.71
N ASP A 191 23.64 -15.66 -6.90
CA ASP A 191 25.03 -15.77 -7.32
C ASP A 191 25.59 -14.43 -7.82
N ASP A 192 24.73 -13.45 -8.08
CA ASP A 192 25.12 -12.06 -8.23
C ASP A 192 25.51 -11.50 -6.85
N SER A 193 26.77 -11.09 -6.71
CA SER A 193 27.30 -10.58 -5.45
C SER A 193 26.59 -9.31 -4.99
N ASP A 194 26.13 -8.45 -5.88
CA ASP A 194 25.47 -7.20 -5.51
C ASP A 194 24.08 -7.48 -4.93
N VAL A 195 23.35 -8.42 -5.54
CA VAL A 195 22.06 -8.92 -5.03
C VAL A 195 22.25 -9.60 -3.67
N TRP A 196 23.20 -10.54 -3.57
CA TRP A 196 23.44 -11.26 -2.31
C TRP A 196 23.91 -10.35 -1.19
N ASN A 197 24.80 -9.39 -1.46
CA ASN A 197 25.31 -8.44 -0.46
C ASN A 197 24.20 -7.58 0.16
N ILE A 198 23.15 -7.29 -0.61
CA ILE A 198 21.96 -6.59 -0.13
C ILE A 198 21.06 -7.55 0.66
N LEU A 199 20.72 -8.70 0.06
CA LEU A 199 19.77 -9.66 0.60
C LEU A 199 20.25 -10.28 1.93
N ARG A 200 21.53 -10.66 2.02
CA ARG A 200 22.08 -11.33 3.20
C ARG A 200 21.98 -10.50 4.49
N VAL A 201 21.89 -9.17 4.37
CA VAL A 201 21.72 -8.26 5.50
C VAL A 201 20.29 -8.32 6.02
N SER A 202 19.30 -8.34 5.11
CA SER A 202 17.90 -8.52 5.47
C SER A 202 17.65 -9.91 6.06
N ILE A 203 18.29 -10.96 5.53
CA ILE A 203 18.23 -12.33 6.07
C ILE A 203 18.85 -12.38 7.47
N GLU A 204 20.05 -11.83 7.67
CA GLU A 204 20.68 -11.75 8.99
C GLU A 204 19.77 -11.06 10.00
N LEU A 205 19.11 -9.97 9.61
CA LEU A 205 18.18 -9.27 10.49
C LEU A 205 16.96 -10.14 10.83
N ALA A 206 16.34 -10.79 9.84
CA ALA A 206 15.20 -11.68 10.05
C ALA A 206 15.56 -12.89 10.95
N ASP A 207 16.75 -13.48 10.75
CA ASP A 207 17.28 -14.55 11.58
C ASP A 207 17.48 -14.11 13.05
N ARG A 208 18.08 -12.93 13.27
CA ARG A 208 18.24 -12.36 14.62
C ARG A 208 16.92 -12.04 15.29
N MET A 209 15.96 -11.46 14.56
CA MET A 209 14.60 -11.21 15.05
C MET A 209 13.92 -12.51 15.47
N LEU A 210 13.96 -13.55 14.63
CA LEU A 210 13.34 -14.84 14.93
C LEU A 210 13.99 -15.51 16.15
N LYS A 211 15.32 -15.51 16.24
CA LYS A 211 16.05 -16.03 17.40
C LYS A 211 15.75 -15.27 18.68
N ALA A 212 15.67 -13.95 18.63
CA ALA A 212 15.27 -13.14 19.78
C ALA A 212 13.85 -13.48 20.25
N LEU A 213 12.89 -13.57 19.33
CA LEU A 213 11.52 -13.95 19.66
C LEU A 213 11.46 -15.35 20.29
N ILE A 214 12.25 -16.30 19.79
CA ILE A 214 12.35 -17.65 20.36
C ILE A 214 12.97 -17.61 21.77
N HIS A 215 14.10 -16.94 21.92
CA HIS A 215 14.82 -16.82 23.19
C HIS A 215 13.96 -16.13 24.27
N ASP A 216 13.26 -15.08 23.89
CA ASP A 216 12.40 -14.28 24.77
C ASP A 216 11.05 -14.92 25.03
N LYS A 217 10.82 -16.12 24.47
CA LYS A 217 9.57 -16.88 24.51
C LYS A 217 8.37 -16.05 24.10
N ASN A 218 8.49 -15.28 23.01
CA ASN A 218 7.42 -14.46 22.47
C ASN A 218 6.22 -15.36 22.11
N GLU A 219 5.03 -14.92 22.53
CA GLU A 219 3.81 -15.73 22.40
C GLU A 219 3.43 -15.97 20.93
N GLY A 220 3.66 -14.99 20.05
CA GLY A 220 3.44 -15.14 18.61
C GLY A 220 4.18 -16.36 18.04
N VAL A 221 5.45 -16.55 18.39
CA VAL A 221 6.23 -17.72 17.92
C VAL A 221 5.59 -19.03 18.37
N SER A 222 5.23 -19.13 19.65
CA SER A 222 4.56 -20.31 20.21
C SER A 222 3.27 -20.66 19.44
N ARG A 223 2.46 -19.65 19.11
CA ARG A 223 1.23 -19.82 18.32
C ARG A 223 1.53 -20.41 16.94
N PHE A 224 2.52 -19.84 16.25
CA PHE A 224 2.89 -20.30 14.91
C PHE A 224 3.53 -21.69 14.91
N THR A 225 4.31 -22.07 15.91
CA THR A 225 5.00 -23.37 15.91
C THR A 225 4.18 -24.52 16.47
N SER A 226 3.24 -24.23 17.36
CA SER A 226 2.71 -25.25 18.30
C SER A 226 1.19 -25.23 18.52
N ALA A 227 0.47 -24.14 18.19
CA ALA A 227 -0.99 -24.08 18.40
C ALA A 227 -1.77 -25.08 17.52
N THR A 228 -3.09 -25.15 17.62
CA THR A 228 -3.92 -26.04 16.80
C THR A 228 -5.06 -25.33 16.10
N GLY A 229 -5.46 -25.89 14.96
CA GLY A 229 -6.46 -25.31 14.07
C GLY A 229 -7.85 -25.91 14.29
N PHE A 230 -8.59 -25.46 15.31
CA PHE A 230 -9.98 -25.88 15.53
C PHE A 230 -10.93 -24.72 15.59
N TYR A 231 -12.09 -24.87 14.97
CA TYR A 231 -13.18 -23.91 15.13
C TYR A 231 -14.10 -24.37 16.28
N HIS A 232 -14.02 -23.67 17.41
CA HIS A 232 -14.83 -23.95 18.61
C HIS A 232 -16.18 -23.23 18.49
N MET A 233 -17.17 -23.86 17.83
CA MET A 233 -18.48 -23.24 17.56
C MET A 233 -19.25 -22.82 18.83
N ASP A 234 -19.04 -23.54 19.93
CA ASP A 234 -19.61 -23.24 21.24
C ASP A 234 -19.08 -21.93 21.83
N TYR A 235 -17.86 -21.53 21.46
CA TYR A 235 -17.23 -20.31 21.95
C TYR A 235 -17.32 -19.15 20.94
N PHE A 236 -17.00 -19.41 19.67
CA PHE A 236 -16.95 -18.38 18.61
C PHE A 236 -18.28 -18.21 17.86
N GLY A 237 -19.26 -19.11 18.06
CA GLY A 237 -20.51 -19.11 17.31
C GLY A 237 -20.42 -19.87 15.97
N PRO A 238 -21.30 -19.59 15.00
CA PRO A 238 -21.27 -20.27 13.71
C PRO A 238 -20.02 -19.92 12.88
N THR A 239 -19.46 -20.90 12.18
CA THR A 239 -18.29 -20.72 11.31
C THR A 239 -18.58 -19.75 10.16
N PRO A 240 -17.67 -18.81 9.81
CA PRO A 240 -17.82 -17.93 8.66
C PRO A 240 -17.83 -18.67 7.31
N SER A 241 -17.20 -19.85 7.25
CA SER A 241 -17.20 -20.73 6.09
C SER A 241 -17.11 -22.20 6.53
N PRO A 242 -17.57 -23.17 5.72
CA PRO A 242 -17.44 -24.60 6.03
C PRO A 242 -16.01 -25.05 6.31
N ASP A 243 -15.03 -24.38 5.67
CA ASP A 243 -13.61 -24.68 5.83
C ASP A 243 -12.86 -23.77 6.81
N ALA A 244 -13.57 -23.03 7.65
CA ALA A 244 -12.93 -22.18 8.65
C ALA A 244 -12.13 -23.00 9.67
N SER A 245 -10.86 -22.65 9.84
CA SER A 245 -10.04 -23.04 10.99
C SER A 245 -9.71 -21.80 11.83
N VAL A 246 -9.57 -21.97 13.15
CA VAL A 246 -9.05 -20.94 14.05
C VAL A 246 -7.78 -21.50 14.71
N LEU A 247 -6.70 -20.72 14.67
CA LEU A 247 -5.48 -20.97 15.42
C LEU A 247 -5.60 -20.27 16.77
N LEU A 248 -5.43 -21.00 17.87
CA LEU A 248 -5.62 -20.47 19.22
C LEU A 248 -4.30 -20.17 19.94
N SER A 249 -4.26 -19.04 20.63
CA SER A 249 -3.28 -18.76 21.66
C SER A 249 -3.50 -19.62 22.90
N HIS A 250 -2.44 -19.80 23.69
CA HIS A 250 -2.55 -20.54 24.95
C HIS A 250 -3.56 -19.87 25.88
N HIS A 251 -3.52 -18.54 25.99
CA HIS A 251 -4.51 -17.79 26.77
C HIS A 251 -5.94 -17.97 26.25
N LYS A 252 -6.16 -18.00 24.93
CA LYS A 252 -7.50 -18.25 24.38
C LYS A 252 -7.99 -19.66 24.67
N GLU A 253 -7.11 -20.65 24.60
CA GLU A 253 -7.46 -22.02 24.99
C GLU A 253 -7.79 -22.12 26.48
N GLU A 254 -7.06 -21.45 27.36
CA GLU A 254 -7.39 -21.41 28.79
C GLU A 254 -8.83 -20.91 29.00
N LEU A 255 -9.19 -19.79 28.36
CA LEU A 255 -10.54 -19.23 28.44
C LEU A 255 -11.61 -20.19 27.89
N ILE A 256 -11.30 -20.93 26.81
CA ILE A 256 -12.21 -21.93 26.23
C ILE A 256 -12.34 -23.13 27.17
N SER A 257 -11.24 -23.59 27.74
CA SER A 257 -11.19 -24.71 28.70
C SER A 257 -11.99 -24.38 29.96
N GLU A 258 -11.81 -23.18 30.51
CA GLU A 258 -12.58 -22.65 31.64
C GLU A 258 -14.07 -22.57 31.31
N PHE A 259 -14.41 -22.05 30.13
CA PHE A 259 -15.80 -21.98 29.66
C PHE A 259 -16.46 -23.37 29.58
N ARG A 260 -15.70 -24.41 29.23
CA ARG A 260 -16.16 -25.80 29.16
C ARG A 260 -16.13 -26.54 30.50
N GLY A 261 -15.56 -25.94 31.54
CA GLY A 261 -15.35 -26.60 32.84
C GLY A 261 -14.27 -27.67 32.80
N GLU A 262 -13.32 -27.57 31.86
CA GLU A 262 -12.16 -28.46 31.76
C GLU A 262 -11.07 -28.04 32.78
N THR A 263 -10.40 -29.00 33.40
CA THR A 263 -9.44 -28.75 34.49
C THR A 263 -8.00 -28.55 34.02
N SER A 264 -7.74 -28.69 32.71
CA SER A 264 -6.41 -28.58 32.12
C SER A 264 -6.51 -28.04 30.71
N CYS A 265 -5.64 -27.10 30.36
CA CYS A 265 -5.51 -26.63 28.99
C CYS A 265 -4.73 -27.68 28.17
N GLN A 266 -5.22 -28.02 26.99
CA GLN A 266 -4.58 -29.05 26.14
C GLN A 266 -3.14 -28.69 25.76
N TRP A 267 -2.80 -27.39 25.82
CA TRP A 267 -1.55 -26.81 25.33
C TRP A 267 -0.53 -26.48 26.42
N ASP A 268 -0.77 -26.86 27.68
CA ASP A 268 0.15 -26.56 28.80
C ASP A 268 1.57 -27.11 28.56
N SER A 269 1.70 -28.20 27.80
CA SER A 269 3.00 -28.77 27.43
C SER A 269 3.87 -27.86 26.57
N ILE A 270 3.28 -26.93 25.82
CA ILE A 270 4.01 -26.00 24.94
C ILE A 270 4.76 -24.95 25.76
N LEU A 271 4.23 -24.55 26.92
CA LEU A 271 4.91 -23.63 27.84
C LEU A 271 6.21 -24.23 28.38
N ALA A 272 6.29 -25.57 28.45
CA ALA A 272 7.47 -26.28 28.90
C ALA A 272 8.58 -26.37 27.83
N TYR A 273 8.31 -26.00 26.57
CA TYR A 273 9.32 -26.05 25.52
C TYR A 273 10.46 -25.07 25.81
N SER A 274 11.69 -25.53 25.59
CA SER A 274 12.86 -24.67 25.61
C SER A 274 12.96 -23.85 24.31
N PRO A 275 13.67 -22.72 24.30
CA PRO A 275 14.02 -22.02 23.05
C PRO A 275 14.63 -22.95 22.00
N GLU A 276 15.44 -23.93 22.42
CA GLU A 276 16.03 -24.93 21.55
C GLU A 276 14.99 -25.86 20.92
N ASP A 277 13.93 -26.21 21.65
CA ASP A 277 12.82 -27.03 21.12
C ASP A 277 12.02 -26.25 20.06
N TRP A 278 11.80 -24.95 20.28
CA TRP A 278 11.15 -24.07 19.29
C TRP A 278 12.00 -23.92 18.03
N ALA A 279 13.30 -23.68 18.19
CA ALA A 279 14.25 -23.61 17.08
C ALA A 279 14.26 -24.90 16.26
N LYS A 280 14.36 -26.07 16.92
CA LYS A 280 14.30 -27.39 16.25
C LYS A 280 12.97 -27.60 15.54
N ARG A 281 11.87 -27.16 16.13
CA ARG A 281 10.54 -27.28 15.52
C ARG A 281 10.42 -26.45 14.26
N LEU A 282 10.92 -25.22 14.26
CA LEU A 282 10.96 -24.36 13.07
C LEU A 282 11.84 -24.96 11.97
N GLU A 283 13.02 -25.46 12.31
CA GLU A 283 13.89 -26.15 11.36
C GLU A 283 13.22 -27.38 10.72
N GLN A 284 12.46 -28.14 11.51
CA GLN A 284 11.68 -29.27 10.97
C GLN A 284 10.55 -28.80 10.04
N LEU A 285 9.80 -27.77 10.41
CA LEU A 285 8.66 -27.29 9.63
C LEU A 285 9.12 -26.64 8.32
N LEU A 286 10.18 -25.84 8.37
CA LEU A 286 10.64 -25.04 7.24
C LEU A 286 11.77 -25.72 6.45
N GLY A 287 12.16 -26.94 6.85
CA GLY A 287 13.26 -27.68 6.26
C GLY A 287 13.09 -28.04 4.78
N LEU A 288 11.90 -27.88 4.20
CA LEU A 288 11.63 -28.05 2.76
C LEU A 288 11.11 -26.76 2.10
N VAL A 289 11.27 -25.61 2.77
CA VAL A 289 10.96 -24.30 2.18
C VAL A 289 12.12 -23.83 1.32
N ILE A 290 11.79 -23.20 0.20
CA ILE A 290 12.74 -22.59 -0.73
C ILE A 290 12.39 -21.14 -0.99
N TRP A 291 13.37 -20.38 -1.45
CA TRP A 291 13.27 -18.96 -1.72
C TRP A 291 13.53 -18.65 -3.19
N SER A 292 12.91 -17.61 -3.71
CA SER A 292 13.26 -17.06 -5.01
C SER A 292 12.83 -15.60 -5.13
N PHE A 293 13.08 -15.02 -6.30
CA PHE A 293 12.64 -13.69 -6.68
C PHE A 293 11.39 -13.79 -7.56
N GLY A 294 10.58 -12.73 -7.57
CA GLY A 294 9.44 -12.65 -8.49
C GLY A 294 9.04 -11.22 -8.79
N TYR A 295 8.50 -11.01 -10.00
CA TYR A 295 7.73 -9.82 -10.31
C TYR A 295 6.26 -10.14 -10.08
N LEU A 296 5.63 -9.49 -9.10
CA LEU A 296 4.27 -9.78 -8.68
C LEU A 296 3.40 -8.56 -8.96
N ASP A 297 2.67 -8.59 -10.08
CA ASP A 297 1.79 -7.51 -10.52
C ASP A 297 0.68 -7.15 -9.52
N TYR A 298 0.45 -7.94 -8.47
CA TYR A 298 -0.62 -7.75 -7.49
C TYR A 298 -0.17 -7.84 -6.03
N ALA A 299 1.03 -8.35 -5.74
CA ALA A 299 1.48 -8.51 -4.37
C ALA A 299 2.24 -7.25 -3.91
N VAL A 300 1.85 -6.72 -2.76
CA VAL A 300 2.36 -5.42 -2.27
C VAL A 300 3.81 -5.54 -1.79
N ASP A 301 4.28 -6.74 -1.40
CA ASP A 301 5.56 -6.88 -0.71
C ASP A 301 6.33 -8.19 -0.95
N GLY A 302 5.64 -9.32 -0.93
CA GLY A 302 6.16 -10.65 -1.18
C GLY A 302 5.01 -11.59 -1.45
N CYS A 303 5.29 -12.87 -1.72
CA CYS A 303 4.25 -13.87 -1.74
C CYS A 303 4.79 -15.27 -1.47
N CYS A 304 4.15 -15.98 -0.55
CA CYS A 304 4.36 -17.39 -0.34
C CYS A 304 3.44 -18.19 -1.28
N GLY A 305 3.98 -19.12 -2.06
CA GLY A 305 3.29 -20.03 -2.98
C GLY A 305 3.51 -21.51 -2.68
N VAL A 306 2.74 -22.37 -3.36
CA VAL A 306 3.03 -23.81 -3.42
C VAL A 306 3.94 -24.05 -4.61
N ALA A 307 5.13 -24.59 -4.36
CA ALA A 307 5.97 -25.10 -5.44
C ALA A 307 5.27 -26.31 -6.08
N HIS A 308 4.91 -26.19 -7.35
CA HIS A 308 4.44 -27.32 -8.15
C HIS A 308 5.62 -27.83 -8.98
N ILE A 309 5.91 -29.12 -8.81
CA ILE A 309 6.68 -29.89 -9.78
C ILE A 309 5.66 -30.79 -10.50
N ASP A 310 5.87 -30.96 -11.79
CA ASP A 310 4.98 -31.53 -12.81
C ASP A 310 4.25 -32.85 -12.43
N ASP A 311 3.24 -33.22 -13.23
CA ASP A 311 2.15 -34.22 -13.11
C ASP A 311 2.29 -35.52 -12.28
N ASN A 312 3.46 -35.87 -11.75
CA ASN A 312 3.69 -37.08 -10.95
C ASN A 312 3.47 -36.91 -9.43
N ASN A 313 2.98 -35.77 -8.98
CA ASN A 313 2.60 -35.50 -7.57
C ASN A 313 3.73 -35.62 -6.52
N SER A 314 4.99 -35.81 -6.93
CA SER A 314 6.15 -35.72 -6.05
C SER A 314 6.54 -34.26 -5.87
N ARG A 315 6.08 -33.61 -4.79
CA ARG A 315 6.51 -32.26 -4.44
C ARG A 315 7.72 -32.35 -3.50
N PRO A 316 8.96 -32.02 -3.92
CA PRO A 316 10.13 -32.06 -3.05
C PRO A 316 10.17 -30.88 -2.06
N TYR A 317 9.36 -29.84 -2.28
CA TYR A 317 9.31 -28.64 -1.45
C TYR A 317 7.93 -28.41 -0.86
N ASP A 318 7.91 -27.85 0.34
CA ASP A 318 6.67 -27.64 1.06
C ASP A 318 6.01 -26.29 0.78
N ALA A 319 6.82 -25.25 0.64
CA ALA A 319 6.42 -23.91 0.25
C ALA A 319 7.56 -23.22 -0.51
N LEU A 320 7.19 -22.23 -1.31
CA LEU A 320 8.10 -21.33 -2.01
C LEU A 320 7.81 -19.91 -1.57
N ILE A 321 8.81 -19.17 -1.11
CA ILE A 321 8.67 -17.74 -0.80
C ILE A 321 9.29 -16.93 -1.93
N LEU A 322 8.52 -15.99 -2.49
CA LEU A 322 8.94 -15.06 -3.52
C LEU A 322 9.11 -13.66 -2.93
N LEU A 323 10.32 -13.12 -3.02
CA LEU A 323 10.58 -11.71 -2.71
C LEU A 323 10.45 -10.86 -3.98
N HIS A 324 9.82 -9.70 -3.83
CA HIS A 324 9.55 -8.85 -4.98
C HIS A 324 10.81 -8.16 -5.51
N ILE A 325 11.08 -8.31 -6.80
CA ILE A 325 12.30 -7.84 -7.48
C ILE A 325 12.51 -6.32 -7.36
N GLY A 326 11.44 -5.52 -7.49
CA GLY A 326 11.53 -4.05 -7.49
C GLY A 326 12.20 -3.44 -6.25
N TRP A 327 12.24 -4.18 -5.13
CA TRP A 327 12.96 -3.75 -3.94
C TRP A 327 14.47 -3.78 -4.11
N PHE A 328 14.97 -4.86 -4.71
CA PHE A 328 16.38 -5.03 -4.99
C PHE A 328 16.82 -4.05 -6.09
N GLU A 329 15.98 -3.82 -7.09
CA GLU A 329 16.21 -2.77 -8.09
C GLU A 329 16.40 -1.41 -7.43
N THR A 330 15.54 -1.05 -6.49
CA THR A 330 15.65 0.21 -5.75
C THR A 330 16.90 0.24 -4.86
N LEU A 331 17.21 -0.84 -4.12
CA LEU A 331 18.39 -0.91 -3.24
C LEU A 331 19.74 -0.91 -3.98
N LEU A 332 19.75 -1.39 -5.22
CA LEU A 332 20.90 -1.34 -6.14
C LEU A 332 21.14 0.05 -6.73
N LYS A 333 20.16 0.98 -6.63
CA LYS A 333 20.39 2.37 -7.03
C LYS A 333 21.42 3.01 -6.11
N SER A 334 22.35 3.76 -6.72
CA SER A 334 23.41 4.47 -6.01
C SER A 334 22.92 5.74 -5.29
N ASP A 335 21.71 6.21 -5.59
CA ASP A 335 21.24 7.53 -5.21
C ASP A 335 20.30 7.53 -3.98
N LEU A 336 20.19 6.41 -3.28
CA LEU A 336 19.44 6.29 -2.03
C LEU A 336 20.12 7.05 -0.89
N THR A 337 19.31 7.74 -0.07
CA THR A 337 19.80 8.24 1.22
C THR A 337 20.07 7.07 2.16
N LEU A 338 20.81 7.34 3.24
CA LEU A 338 21.15 6.29 4.18
C LEU A 338 19.91 5.73 4.89
N GLU A 339 18.97 6.59 5.27
CA GLU A 339 17.73 6.16 5.90
C GLU A 339 16.87 5.34 4.94
N GLU A 340 16.78 5.71 3.67
CA GLU A 340 15.99 4.94 2.68
C GLU A 340 16.55 3.52 2.53
N ARG A 341 17.88 3.40 2.50
CA ARG A 341 18.56 2.11 2.47
C ARG A 341 18.23 1.28 3.71
N CYS A 342 18.25 1.89 4.90
CA CYS A 342 17.89 1.23 6.15
C CYS A 342 16.42 0.78 6.16
N SER A 343 15.52 1.67 5.78
CA SER A 343 14.06 1.45 5.71
C SER A 343 13.71 0.32 4.75
N MET A 344 14.35 0.27 3.58
CA MET A 344 14.18 -0.82 2.62
C MET A 344 14.73 -2.15 3.15
N GLN A 345 15.90 -2.15 3.81
CA GLN A 345 16.50 -3.35 4.40
C GLN A 345 15.66 -3.95 5.54
N VAL A 346 15.19 -3.12 6.48
CA VAL A 346 14.26 -3.57 7.53
C VAL A 346 12.94 -4.02 6.92
N GLY A 347 12.43 -3.31 5.91
CA GLY A 347 11.23 -3.71 5.20
C GLY A 347 11.33 -5.12 4.61
N ILE A 348 12.45 -5.46 3.94
CA ILE A 348 12.65 -6.82 3.39
C ILE A 348 12.70 -7.85 4.53
N ALA A 349 13.36 -7.56 5.65
CA ALA A 349 13.39 -8.47 6.80
C ALA A 349 11.99 -8.72 7.39
N VAL A 350 11.16 -7.66 7.51
CA VAL A 350 9.76 -7.78 7.94
C VAL A 350 8.96 -8.62 6.93
N THR A 351 9.12 -8.39 5.63
CA THR A 351 8.48 -9.19 4.58
C THR A 351 8.92 -10.66 4.63
N ILE A 352 10.21 -10.93 4.87
CA ILE A 352 10.72 -12.30 5.06
C ILE A 352 9.97 -12.99 6.21
N LEU A 353 9.80 -12.31 7.34
CA LEU A 353 9.06 -12.86 8.49
C LEU A 353 7.56 -13.01 8.19
N HIS A 354 6.93 -12.04 7.54
CA HIS A 354 5.54 -12.12 7.08
C HIS A 354 5.31 -13.39 6.24
N GLU A 355 6.13 -13.60 5.21
CA GLU A 355 5.99 -14.76 4.32
C GLU A 355 6.36 -16.09 5.01
N LEU A 356 7.22 -16.05 6.03
CA LEU A 356 7.45 -17.20 6.90
C LEU A 356 6.21 -17.57 7.71
N GLY A 357 5.38 -16.61 8.14
CA GLY A 357 4.08 -16.90 8.74
C GLY A 357 3.22 -17.78 7.83
N HIS A 358 3.09 -17.38 6.57
CA HIS A 358 2.41 -18.15 5.53
C HIS A 358 3.02 -19.54 5.32
N ALA A 359 4.35 -19.61 5.23
CA ALA A 359 5.06 -20.87 5.04
C ALA A 359 4.88 -21.82 6.23
N ILE A 360 4.96 -21.32 7.47
CA ILE A 360 4.78 -22.12 8.68
C ILE A 360 3.39 -22.74 8.69
N ILE A 361 2.34 -21.94 8.45
CA ILE A 361 0.96 -22.44 8.42
C ILE A 361 0.80 -23.52 7.34
N ARG A 362 1.34 -23.30 6.14
CA ARG A 362 1.28 -24.30 5.05
C ARG A 362 2.02 -25.58 5.37
N CYS A 363 3.24 -25.49 5.89
CA CYS A 363 4.04 -26.66 6.25
C CYS A 363 3.38 -27.44 7.39
N ARG A 364 2.72 -26.75 8.32
CA ARG A 364 1.94 -27.38 9.38
C ARG A 364 0.79 -28.22 8.83
N TYR A 365 0.06 -27.72 7.82
CA TYR A 365 -1.00 -28.51 7.18
C TYR A 365 -0.52 -29.78 6.47
N LYS A 366 0.78 -30.01 6.36
CA LYS A 366 1.36 -31.25 5.84
C LYS A 366 2.00 -32.14 6.90
N ASN A 367 2.07 -31.66 8.15
CA ASN A 367 2.74 -32.36 9.24
C ASN A 367 1.77 -33.27 10.01
N ASP A 368 1.24 -34.30 9.35
CA ASP A 368 0.18 -35.19 9.89
C ASP A 368 0.54 -35.88 11.22
N ASN A 369 1.83 -35.95 11.57
CA ASN A 369 2.32 -36.64 12.76
C ASN A 369 2.37 -35.77 14.03
N TYR A 370 2.02 -34.48 13.96
CA TYR A 370 2.09 -33.60 15.13
C TYR A 370 0.81 -33.66 15.97
N ALA A 371 0.94 -33.93 17.26
CA ALA A 371 -0.16 -33.91 18.23
C ALA A 371 -0.75 -32.49 18.29
N GLY A 372 -1.91 -32.31 17.66
CA GLY A 372 -2.58 -31.02 17.49
C GLY A 372 -2.88 -30.65 16.04
N ASN A 373 -2.31 -31.37 15.10
CA ASN A 373 -2.63 -31.25 13.68
C ASN A 373 -3.84 -32.14 13.34
N MET A 374 -5.04 -31.88 13.88
CA MET A 374 -6.22 -32.61 13.39
C MET A 374 -6.82 -31.88 12.20
N LEU A 375 -6.08 -31.93 11.08
CA LEU A 375 -6.75 -31.91 9.80
C LEU A 375 -7.69 -33.11 9.75
N ASN A 376 -8.93 -32.88 9.31
CA ASN A 376 -9.78 -33.95 8.84
C ASN A 376 -8.97 -34.73 7.77
N PRO A 377 -8.79 -36.06 7.87
CA PRO A 377 -8.06 -36.86 6.88
C PRO A 377 -8.54 -36.62 5.43
N GLN A 378 -9.76 -36.12 5.25
CA GLN A 378 -10.37 -35.75 3.97
C GLN A 378 -9.81 -34.44 3.37
N ARG A 379 -8.97 -33.68 4.10
CA ARG A 379 -8.33 -32.42 3.65
C ARG A 379 -6.87 -32.59 3.21
N SER A 380 -6.27 -33.77 3.41
CA SER A 380 -4.94 -34.11 2.92
C SER A 380 -4.86 -33.90 1.40
N GLY A 381 -3.96 -33.03 0.94
CA GLY A 381 -3.73 -32.75 -0.49
C GLY A 381 -4.37 -31.48 -1.06
N VAL A 382 -5.22 -30.76 -0.30
CA VAL A 382 -5.76 -29.44 -0.67
C VAL A 382 -5.01 -28.37 0.14
N THR A 383 -4.60 -27.26 -0.50
CA THR A 383 -4.09 -26.09 0.24
C THR A 383 -5.26 -25.47 0.99
N PRO A 384 -5.34 -25.58 2.33
CA PRO A 384 -6.47 -25.02 3.06
C PRO A 384 -6.39 -23.49 3.06
N PRO A 385 -7.54 -22.80 3.24
CA PRO A 385 -7.53 -21.37 3.49
C PRO A 385 -6.74 -21.06 4.76
N GLU A 386 -6.17 -19.87 4.84
CA GLU A 386 -5.49 -19.42 6.04
C GLU A 386 -6.45 -19.44 7.26
N PRO A 387 -5.96 -19.80 8.45
CA PRO A 387 -6.80 -19.82 9.64
C PRO A 387 -7.11 -18.39 10.10
N PHE A 388 -8.25 -18.23 10.77
CA PHE A 388 -8.42 -17.10 11.69
C PHE A 388 -7.50 -17.30 12.89
N ILE A 389 -7.03 -16.23 13.53
CA ILE A 389 -6.19 -16.37 14.72
C ILE A 389 -6.94 -15.74 15.90
N ASP A 390 -7.13 -16.50 16.98
CA ASP A 390 -7.92 -16.11 18.17
C ASP A 390 -9.35 -15.62 17.93
N GLY A 391 -9.89 -15.91 16.74
CA GLY A 391 -11.19 -15.40 16.31
C GLY A 391 -11.16 -13.90 15.94
N GLU A 392 -9.97 -13.31 15.74
CA GLU A 392 -9.78 -11.90 15.36
C GLU A 392 -10.36 -11.53 13.99
N GLY A 393 -10.97 -12.50 13.31
CA GLY A 393 -11.89 -12.21 12.22
C GLY A 393 -11.25 -11.74 10.94
N PHE A 394 -9.95 -11.94 10.76
CA PHE A 394 -9.25 -11.80 9.49
C PHE A 394 -8.33 -13.01 9.27
N ARG A 395 -8.24 -13.49 8.02
CA ARG A 395 -7.40 -14.63 7.60
C ARG A 395 -6.19 -14.15 6.82
N GLU A 396 -5.21 -13.61 7.53
CA GLU A 396 -3.91 -13.31 6.95
C GLU A 396 -2.84 -13.46 8.03
N CYS A 397 -2.18 -14.62 7.99
CA CYS A 397 -1.32 -15.03 9.08
C CYS A 397 0.03 -14.31 9.09
N GLY A 398 0.47 -13.77 7.95
CA GLY A 398 1.66 -12.93 7.85
C GLY A 398 1.45 -11.58 8.56
N PHE A 399 0.32 -10.91 8.33
CA PHE A 399 -0.03 -9.65 8.99
C PHE A 399 -0.27 -9.84 10.50
N TYR A 400 -0.86 -10.96 10.91
CA TYR A 400 -0.95 -11.28 12.32
C TYR A 400 0.44 -11.50 12.95
N MET A 401 1.34 -12.18 12.25
CA MET A 401 2.73 -12.33 12.70
C MET A 401 3.41 -10.97 12.88
N GLU A 402 3.25 -10.07 11.91
CA GLU A 402 3.74 -8.71 12.04
C GLU A 402 3.14 -7.99 13.25
N HIS A 403 1.84 -8.15 13.49
CA HIS A 403 1.19 -7.57 14.66
C HIS A 403 1.82 -8.05 15.97
N GLU A 404 2.02 -9.35 16.11
CA GLU A 404 2.61 -9.93 17.32
C GLU A 404 4.07 -9.52 17.52
N PHE A 405 4.84 -9.41 16.44
CA PHE A 405 6.27 -9.15 16.52
C PHE A 405 6.60 -7.65 16.61
N PHE A 406 5.81 -6.81 15.93
CA PHE A 406 6.08 -5.39 15.74
C PHE A 406 4.97 -4.47 16.27
N GLY A 407 3.91 -5.04 16.87
CA GLY A 407 2.82 -4.30 17.50
C GLY A 407 1.78 -3.77 16.51
N GLY A 408 1.91 -4.16 15.25
CA GLY A 408 1.04 -3.76 14.16
C GLY A 408 1.65 -4.16 12.82
N CYS A 409 0.86 -4.04 11.77
CA CYS A 409 1.29 -4.37 10.42
C CYS A 409 2.09 -3.20 9.85
N GLN A 410 3.34 -3.48 9.48
CA GLN A 410 4.27 -2.50 8.98
C GLN A 410 3.98 -2.22 7.52
N PHE A 411 3.52 -1.00 7.24
CA PHE A 411 3.29 -0.54 5.89
C PHE A 411 4.21 0.63 5.57
N ARG A 412 4.74 0.54 4.37
CA ARG A 412 5.44 1.64 3.73
C ARG A 412 4.43 2.42 2.93
N LEU A 413 4.27 3.69 3.26
CA LEU A 413 3.49 4.62 2.47
C LEU A 413 4.35 5.05 1.29
N ARG A 414 4.08 4.41 0.16
CA ARG A 414 4.82 4.56 -1.09
C ARG A 414 4.01 5.37 -2.10
N ASN A 415 4.72 5.99 -3.04
CA ASN A 415 4.11 6.70 -4.16
C ASN A 415 3.87 5.77 -5.37
N ASP A 416 4.77 4.81 -5.57
CA ASP A 416 4.67 3.70 -6.51
C ASP A 416 4.84 2.36 -5.76
N ARG A 417 4.43 1.23 -6.35
CA ARG A 417 4.37 -0.05 -5.62
C ARG A 417 5.74 -0.54 -5.07
N PHE A 418 6.86 -0.12 -5.66
CA PHE A 418 8.20 -0.63 -5.33
C PHE A 418 9.29 0.43 -5.19
N GLY A 419 8.93 1.72 -5.19
CA GLY A 419 9.90 2.79 -4.97
C GLY A 419 10.08 3.13 -3.51
N ILE A 420 10.71 4.28 -3.31
CA ILE A 420 11.27 4.70 -2.04
C ILE A 420 10.13 5.09 -1.08
N PRO A 421 10.06 4.50 0.14
CA PRO A 421 9.01 4.85 1.09
C PRO A 421 9.20 6.29 1.57
N LEU A 422 8.13 7.09 1.58
CA LEU A 422 8.19 8.42 2.19
C LEU A 422 8.00 8.36 3.70
N VAL A 423 7.20 7.39 4.18
CA VAL A 423 6.88 7.16 5.60
C VAL A 423 6.72 5.66 5.83
N ILE A 424 7.15 5.17 6.99
CA ILE A 424 6.76 3.86 7.50
C ILE A 424 5.73 4.05 8.61
N VAL A 425 4.66 3.26 8.55
CA VAL A 425 3.61 3.23 9.57
C VAL A 425 3.37 1.81 10.04
N SER A 426 2.86 1.67 11.25
CA SER A 426 2.36 0.43 11.82
C SER A 426 0.86 0.59 12.04
N TYR A 427 0.02 -0.23 11.39
CA TYR A 427 -1.41 -0.25 11.68
C TYR A 427 -1.71 -1.21 12.80
N GLU A 428 -2.67 -0.83 13.63
CA GLU A 428 -3.35 -1.80 14.47
C GLU A 428 -4.02 -2.88 13.60
N TYR A 429 -3.73 -4.14 13.93
CA TYR A 429 -4.36 -5.31 13.34
C TYR A 429 -5.51 -5.75 14.25
N PRO A 430 -6.65 -6.20 13.71
CA PRO A 430 -6.98 -6.30 12.29
C PRO A 430 -7.25 -4.95 11.61
N TRP A 431 -6.69 -4.74 10.42
CA TRP A 431 -6.88 -3.49 9.70
C TRP A 431 -8.17 -3.51 8.85
N CYS A 432 -9.02 -2.51 9.05
CA CYS A 432 -10.32 -2.38 8.39
C CYS A 432 -10.30 -2.28 6.84
N TRP A 433 -9.14 -2.12 6.19
CA TRP A 433 -9.01 -2.09 4.72
C TRP A 433 -8.66 -3.44 4.11
N ALA A 434 -8.24 -4.40 4.92
CA ALA A 434 -7.75 -5.66 4.42
C ALA A 434 -8.91 -6.45 3.76
N SER A 435 -8.91 -6.53 2.43
CA SER A 435 -10.06 -6.91 1.60
C SER A 435 -10.42 -8.41 1.60
N HIS A 436 -9.71 -9.21 2.38
CA HIS A 436 -9.81 -10.66 2.38
C HIS A 436 -10.75 -11.16 3.49
N ASP A 437 -11.20 -12.42 3.39
CA ASP A 437 -12.17 -13.12 4.24
C ASP A 437 -12.25 -12.61 5.70
N ARG A 438 -13.25 -11.76 5.97
CA ARG A 438 -13.53 -11.23 7.31
C ARG A 438 -14.60 -12.04 8.02
N VAL A 439 -14.52 -12.12 9.35
CA VAL A 439 -15.68 -12.51 10.18
C VAL A 439 -16.72 -11.41 10.07
N PRO A 440 -17.97 -11.73 9.67
CA PRO A 440 -19.08 -10.78 9.73
C PRO A 440 -19.20 -10.17 11.13
N ASP A 441 -19.51 -8.87 11.22
CA ASP A 441 -19.73 -8.14 12.47
C ASP A 441 -18.54 -8.05 13.44
N ALA A 442 -17.31 -8.27 12.98
CA ALA A 442 -16.12 -8.13 13.81
C ALA A 442 -16.00 -6.73 14.44
N THR A 443 -15.62 -6.65 15.72
CA THR A 443 -15.64 -5.42 16.51
C THR A 443 -14.81 -4.29 15.92
N TYR A 444 -13.65 -4.62 15.32
CA TYR A 444 -12.76 -3.65 14.68
C TYR A 444 -13.35 -3.02 13.40
N ALA A 445 -14.37 -3.66 12.80
CA ALA A 445 -15.04 -3.17 11.60
C ALA A 445 -16.34 -2.41 11.91
N ARG A 446 -16.78 -2.37 13.19
CA ARG A 446 -18.02 -1.68 13.58
C ARG A 446 -17.84 -0.19 13.60
N ASP A 447 -18.87 0.53 13.19
CA ASP A 447 -18.92 1.98 13.33
C ASP A 447 -18.69 2.40 14.79
N GLY A 448 -17.85 3.41 14.96
CA GLY A 448 -17.39 3.89 16.27
C GLY A 448 -16.15 3.18 16.81
N HIS A 449 -15.70 2.07 16.21
CA HIS A 449 -14.41 1.46 16.59
C HIS A 449 -13.29 2.48 16.41
N VAL A 450 -12.41 2.56 17.41
CA VAL A 450 -11.24 3.43 17.43
C VAL A 450 -10.01 2.57 17.25
N GLY A 451 -9.19 2.90 16.25
CA GLY A 451 -7.87 2.32 16.08
C GLY A 451 -6.80 3.38 15.87
N TYR A 452 -5.56 2.92 15.73
CA TYR A 452 -4.39 3.80 15.59
C TYR A 452 -3.49 3.41 14.40
N VAL A 453 -2.83 4.43 13.86
CA VAL A 453 -1.71 4.31 12.92
C VAL A 453 -0.50 4.94 13.57
N ASP A 454 0.53 4.14 13.84
CA ASP A 454 1.75 4.61 14.50
C ASP A 454 2.83 4.89 13.44
N HIS A 455 3.42 6.08 13.46
CA HIS A 455 4.52 6.45 12.56
C HIS A 455 5.84 5.93 13.13
N VAL A 456 6.55 5.15 12.32
CA VAL A 456 7.76 4.45 12.74
C VAL A 456 8.99 5.31 12.43
N PRO A 457 9.77 5.72 13.45
CA PRO A 457 10.92 6.57 13.24
C PRO A 457 12.12 5.78 12.68
N SER A 458 12.95 6.44 11.88
CA SER A 458 14.18 5.87 11.33
C SER A 458 15.22 5.53 12.39
N THR A 459 15.12 6.11 13.58
CA THR A 459 15.96 5.75 14.74
C THR A 459 15.70 4.32 15.20
N TRP A 460 14.44 3.87 15.18
CA TRP A 460 14.10 2.46 15.44
C TRP A 460 14.65 1.56 14.33
N ILE A 461 14.49 1.97 13.06
CA ILE A 461 14.99 1.23 11.90
C ILE A 461 16.52 1.05 11.95
N SER A 462 17.28 2.12 12.25
CA SER A 462 18.73 2.04 12.39
C SER A 462 19.16 1.23 13.61
N LYS A 463 18.39 1.28 14.70
CA LYS A 463 18.62 0.46 15.90
C LYS A 463 18.52 -1.02 15.58
N MET A 464 17.49 -1.43 14.84
CA MET A 464 17.33 -2.83 14.40
C MET A 464 18.50 -3.30 13.52
N LEU A 465 19.02 -2.41 12.67
CA LEU A 465 20.17 -2.71 11.83
C LEU A 465 21.51 -2.56 12.52
N SER A 466 21.56 -2.25 13.81
CA SER A 466 22.80 -1.95 14.54
C SER A 466 23.35 -3.17 15.27
N GLU A 467 24.65 -3.44 15.13
CA GLU A 467 25.30 -4.49 15.92
C GLU A 467 25.25 -4.16 17.42
N SER A 468 25.34 -2.87 17.78
CA SER A 468 25.31 -2.51 19.20
C SER A 468 23.97 -2.85 19.86
N PHE A 469 22.84 -2.71 19.16
CA PHE A 469 21.54 -3.09 19.70
C PHE A 469 21.48 -4.58 20.05
N TRP A 470 21.92 -5.43 19.12
CA TRP A 470 21.89 -6.89 19.33
C TRP A 470 22.86 -7.36 20.41
N GLN A 471 23.97 -6.65 20.63
CA GLN A 471 24.94 -6.96 21.68
C GLN A 471 24.67 -6.23 23.02
N ASP A 472 23.69 -5.31 23.07
CA ASP A 472 23.45 -4.50 24.27
C ASP A 472 22.82 -5.32 25.40
N LEU A 473 23.55 -5.51 26.49
CA LEU A 473 23.09 -6.25 27.66
C LEU A 473 21.97 -5.53 28.45
N ASN A 474 21.75 -4.23 28.21
CA ASN A 474 20.65 -3.48 28.82
C ASN A 474 19.29 -3.80 28.18
N PHE A 475 19.29 -4.49 27.04
CA PHE A 475 18.09 -5.06 26.41
C PHE A 475 18.16 -6.59 26.54
N PRO A 476 17.91 -7.16 27.73
CA PRO A 476 18.02 -8.60 27.96
C PRO A 476 16.99 -9.41 27.17
N ARG A 477 15.83 -8.80 26.87
CA ARG A 477 14.81 -9.36 25.99
C ARG A 477 14.61 -8.42 24.81
N LYS A 478 15.21 -8.78 23.67
CA LYS A 478 15.24 -7.94 22.46
C LYS A 478 13.87 -7.74 21.85
N SER A 479 12.95 -8.69 21.97
CA SER A 479 11.60 -8.57 21.38
C SER A 479 10.62 -7.77 22.24
N GLU A 480 11.01 -7.34 23.45
CA GLU A 480 10.13 -6.53 24.30
C GLU A 480 9.73 -5.23 23.64
N ASN A 481 8.51 -4.77 23.93
CA ASN A 481 7.97 -3.53 23.38
C ASN A 481 8.17 -3.45 21.86
N PHE A 482 7.89 -4.56 21.15
CA PHE A 482 7.96 -4.64 19.70
C PHE A 482 9.35 -4.30 19.16
N PHE A 483 10.37 -4.94 19.75
CA PHE A 483 11.78 -4.60 19.55
C PHE A 483 12.12 -3.16 19.92
N HIS A 484 11.66 -2.75 21.10
CA HIS A 484 11.96 -1.44 21.68
C HIS A 484 11.53 -0.27 20.76
N ASN A 485 10.35 -0.41 20.15
CA ASN A 485 9.68 0.59 19.31
C ASN A 485 8.65 1.36 20.14
N ASN A 486 9.03 2.52 20.68
CA ASN A 486 8.04 3.40 21.29
C ASN A 486 7.16 4.04 20.22
N ARG A 487 5.84 3.92 20.37
CA ARG A 487 4.83 4.48 19.45
C ARG A 487 4.66 5.99 19.66
N ILE A 488 5.71 6.74 19.38
CA ILE A 488 5.81 8.16 19.74
C ILE A 488 4.92 9.10 18.92
N GLY A 489 4.63 8.76 17.67
CA GLY A 489 3.74 9.54 16.80
C GLY A 489 2.58 8.70 16.32
N ARG A 490 1.35 9.00 16.74
CA ARG A 490 0.17 8.17 16.46
C ARG A 490 -0.95 8.99 15.87
N VAL A 491 -1.68 8.44 14.91
CA VAL A 491 -2.89 9.03 14.34
C VAL A 491 -4.06 8.15 14.70
N LYS A 492 -5.02 8.74 15.41
CA LYS A 492 -6.26 8.06 15.76
C LYS A 492 -7.17 8.00 14.54
N TYR A 493 -7.87 6.90 14.34
CA TYR A 493 -8.99 6.81 13.41
C TYR A 493 -10.23 6.24 14.08
N THR A 494 -11.40 6.58 13.53
CA THR A 494 -12.68 5.99 13.93
C THR A 494 -13.35 5.39 12.70
N ILE A 495 -13.88 4.16 12.79
CA ILE A 495 -14.65 3.58 11.69
C ILE A 495 -16.01 4.27 11.58
N GLN A 496 -16.36 4.70 10.36
CA GLN A 496 -17.69 5.22 10.01
C GLN A 496 -18.07 4.73 8.60
N ASN A 497 -19.23 4.09 8.46
CA ASN A 497 -19.66 3.46 7.21
C ASN A 497 -18.59 2.50 6.66
N MET A 498 -18.00 1.66 7.52
CA MET A 498 -16.93 0.71 7.16
C MET A 498 -15.63 1.37 6.64
N ARG A 499 -15.48 2.70 6.74
CA ARG A 499 -14.29 3.44 6.32
C ARG A 499 -13.67 4.15 7.53
N PRO A 500 -12.34 4.11 7.74
CA PRO A 500 -11.71 4.86 8.81
C PRO A 500 -11.71 6.35 8.51
N GLN A 501 -12.10 7.11 9.52
CA GLN A 501 -12.05 8.56 9.57
C GLN A 501 -10.89 8.95 10.47
N TYR A 502 -9.81 9.42 9.86
CA TYR A 502 -8.59 9.78 10.57
C TYR A 502 -8.75 11.13 11.27
N SER A 503 -8.24 11.22 12.50
CA SER A 503 -8.17 12.47 13.25
C SER A 503 -7.16 13.40 12.61
N VAL A 504 -7.48 14.69 12.48
CA VAL A 504 -6.64 15.70 11.84
C VAL A 504 -5.28 15.92 12.53
N LYS A 505 -5.10 15.41 13.75
CA LYS A 505 -3.94 15.71 14.60
C LYS A 505 -3.07 14.48 14.83
N LEU A 506 -1.76 14.65 14.60
CA LEU A 506 -0.73 13.75 15.10
C LEU A 506 -0.69 13.84 16.64
N LEU A 507 -0.91 12.71 17.30
CA LEU A 507 -0.75 12.56 18.74
C LEU A 507 0.71 12.23 19.03
N LEU A 508 1.33 13.01 19.90
CA LEU A 508 2.69 12.77 20.37
C LEU A 508 2.60 12.25 21.79
N GLU A 509 3.20 11.09 22.04
CA GLU A 509 3.36 10.56 23.38
C GLU A 509 4.52 11.28 24.07
N ASP A 510 4.34 11.65 25.34
CA ASP A 510 5.41 12.28 26.13
C ASP A 510 6.47 11.23 26.49
N PRO A 511 7.73 11.37 26.01
CA PRO A 511 8.79 10.41 26.29
C PRO A 511 9.07 10.22 27.78
N ASP A 512 8.72 11.20 28.63
CA ASP A 512 8.88 11.09 30.08
C ASP A 512 7.83 10.22 30.76
N LEU A 513 6.69 9.99 30.10
CA LEU A 513 5.58 9.15 30.59
C LEU A 513 5.64 7.71 30.07
N LEU A 514 6.53 7.42 29.11
CA LEU A 514 6.68 6.08 28.55
C LEU A 514 7.37 5.12 29.54
N THR A 515 6.92 3.86 29.52
CA THR A 515 7.49 2.78 30.32
C THR A 515 8.97 2.56 29.99
N HIS A 516 9.29 2.57 28.70
CA HIS A 516 10.66 2.51 28.22
C HIS A 516 11.08 3.90 27.77
N LYS A 517 12.24 4.38 28.24
CA LYS A 517 12.74 5.72 27.94
C LYS A 517 13.94 5.63 27.01
N TYR A 518 13.78 6.12 25.78
CA TYR A 518 14.85 6.16 24.80
C TYR A 518 15.26 7.61 24.51
N PRO A 519 16.56 7.96 24.51
CA PRO A 519 17.02 9.32 24.21
C PRO A 519 16.55 9.82 22.83
N GLU A 520 16.51 8.93 21.84
CA GLU A 520 16.08 9.23 20.48
C GLU A 520 14.62 9.70 20.37
N ASP A 521 13.73 9.19 21.22
CA ASP A 521 12.32 9.58 21.23
C ASP A 521 12.15 11.06 21.60
N ARG A 522 12.95 11.52 22.58
CA ARG A 522 12.91 12.91 23.03
C ARG A 522 13.32 13.87 21.94
N ILE A 523 14.42 13.57 21.24
CA ILE A 523 14.90 14.39 20.13
C ILE A 523 13.85 14.46 19.03
N LEU A 524 13.20 13.34 18.70
CA LEU A 524 12.14 13.34 17.70
C LEU A 524 10.94 14.19 18.13
N VAL A 525 10.45 14.00 19.35
CA VAL A 525 9.31 14.75 19.88
C VAL A 525 9.61 16.24 19.94
N ASP A 526 10.78 16.63 20.44
CA ASP A 526 11.22 18.02 20.52
C ASP A 526 11.27 18.67 19.12
N ASP A 527 11.81 17.97 18.12
CA ASP A 527 11.87 18.45 16.73
C ASP A 527 10.49 18.59 16.09
N ILE A 528 9.59 17.64 16.32
CA ILE A 528 8.21 17.73 15.82
C ILE A 528 7.49 18.91 16.49
N LEU A 529 7.63 19.07 17.81
CA LEU A 529 7.03 20.18 18.55
C LEU A 529 7.59 21.52 18.08
N GLU A 530 8.91 21.62 17.87
CA GLU A 530 9.54 22.83 17.38
C GLU A 530 9.08 23.18 15.96
N THR A 531 9.01 22.18 15.07
CA THR A 531 8.57 22.42 13.68
C THR A 531 7.08 22.76 13.63
N ASN A 532 6.25 22.12 14.46
CA ASN A 532 4.85 22.49 14.65
C ASN A 532 4.72 23.94 15.15
N ARG A 533 5.55 24.34 16.14
CA ARG A 533 5.56 25.71 16.68
C ARG A 533 5.92 26.72 15.58
N GLN A 534 6.93 26.42 14.77
CA GLN A 534 7.29 27.24 13.61
C GLN A 534 6.14 27.32 12.61
N TRP A 535 5.54 26.19 12.25
CA TRP A 535 4.39 26.13 11.34
C TRP A 535 3.23 27.00 11.83
N MET A 536 2.87 26.89 13.13
CA MET A 536 1.82 27.69 13.75
C MET A 536 2.17 29.18 13.70
N ASN A 537 3.38 29.55 14.14
CA ASN A 537 3.83 30.94 14.17
C ASN A 537 3.79 31.60 12.77
N TYR A 538 4.11 30.85 11.72
CA TYR A 538 4.16 31.41 10.36
C TYR A 538 2.80 31.46 9.66
N ARG A 539 1.82 30.64 10.06
CA ARG A 539 0.60 30.45 9.26
C ARG A 539 -0.72 30.59 9.99
N GLU A 540 -0.74 30.44 11.31
CA GLU A 540 -1.99 30.34 12.09
C GLU A 540 -2.97 31.47 11.77
N PHE A 541 -2.46 32.70 11.57
CA PHE A 541 -3.28 33.88 11.32
C PHE A 541 -4.07 33.86 10.00
N TRP A 542 -3.60 33.15 8.97
CA TRP A 542 -4.28 33.11 7.66
C TRP A 542 -4.76 31.71 7.30
N TYR A 543 -4.04 30.67 7.69
CA TYR A 543 -4.25 29.31 7.19
C TYR A 543 -5.61 28.75 7.60
N GLN A 544 -6.00 28.81 8.87
CA GLN A 544 -7.26 28.20 9.32
C GLN A 544 -8.47 28.80 8.61
N ARG A 545 -8.47 30.14 8.46
CA ARG A 545 -9.51 30.85 7.74
C ARG A 545 -9.52 30.49 6.26
N THR A 546 -8.35 30.56 5.62
CA THR A 546 -8.21 30.32 4.17
C THR A 546 -8.51 28.87 3.82
N PHE A 547 -8.02 27.91 4.61
CA PHE A 547 -8.32 26.49 4.45
C PHE A 547 -9.82 26.23 4.60
N LYS A 548 -10.51 26.82 5.59
CA LYS A 548 -11.96 26.64 5.75
C LYS A 548 -12.74 27.20 4.55
N GLU A 549 -12.36 28.38 4.08
CA GLU A 549 -12.98 29.00 2.89
C GLU A 549 -12.71 28.13 1.64
N TRP A 550 -11.46 27.70 1.46
CA TRP A 550 -10.99 26.87 0.35
C TRP A 550 -11.60 25.46 0.34
N ASP A 551 -11.70 24.78 1.48
CA ASP A 551 -12.21 23.40 1.59
C ASP A 551 -13.69 23.31 1.19
N SER A 552 -14.42 24.43 1.30
CA SER A 552 -15.79 24.56 0.83
C SER A 552 -15.90 24.75 -0.70
N THR A 553 -14.81 25.08 -1.39
CA THR A 553 -14.81 25.36 -2.84
C THR A 553 -14.99 24.09 -3.67
N PRO A 554 -15.45 24.22 -4.93
CA PRO A 554 -15.46 23.09 -5.86
C PRO A 554 -14.08 22.47 -6.12
N ILE A 555 -13.01 23.25 -6.01
CA ILE A 555 -11.63 22.78 -6.22
C ILE A 555 -11.25 21.75 -5.16
N ALA A 556 -11.45 22.11 -3.89
CA ALA A 556 -11.14 21.23 -2.77
C ALA A 556 -12.00 19.95 -2.75
N ARG A 557 -13.24 20.02 -3.23
CA ARG A 557 -14.13 18.84 -3.37
C ARG A 557 -13.69 17.92 -4.51
N ARG A 558 -13.33 18.48 -5.67
CA ARG A 558 -12.84 17.70 -6.81
C ARG A 558 -11.56 16.94 -6.49
N MET A 559 -10.68 17.48 -5.66
CA MET A 559 -9.44 16.80 -5.27
C MET A 559 -9.64 15.60 -4.34
N VAL A 560 -10.76 15.55 -3.60
CA VAL A 560 -11.12 14.39 -2.77
C VAL A 560 -11.87 13.33 -3.57
N GLY A 561 -12.60 13.74 -4.61
CA GLY A 561 -13.53 12.89 -5.36
C GLY A 561 -12.89 11.92 -6.36
N TRP A 562 -11.56 11.80 -6.45
CA TRP A 562 -10.93 10.82 -7.35
C TRP A 562 -10.75 9.43 -6.73
N VAL A 563 -11.21 9.24 -5.48
CA VAL A 563 -11.31 7.91 -4.86
C VAL A 563 -12.78 7.64 -4.52
N ASP A 564 -13.42 6.92 -5.44
CA ASP A 564 -14.48 5.95 -5.14
C ASP A 564 -15.82 6.47 -4.60
N ASP A 565 -16.51 7.31 -5.39
CA ASP A 565 -17.82 7.85 -4.99
C ASP A 565 -18.87 7.76 -6.11
N SER A 566 -19.30 6.52 -6.38
CA SER A 566 -20.41 6.17 -7.27
C SER A 566 -21.78 6.25 -6.56
N SER A 567 -22.03 7.26 -5.74
CA SER A 567 -23.33 7.43 -5.06
C SER A 567 -24.24 8.40 -5.82
N ALA A 568 -25.56 8.17 -5.76
CA ALA A 568 -26.57 9.03 -6.39
C ALA A 568 -26.59 10.46 -5.80
N ASP A 569 -26.14 10.63 -4.55
CA ASP A 569 -26.04 11.94 -3.91
C ASP A 569 -24.83 12.74 -4.41
N THR A 570 -23.73 12.06 -4.72
CA THR A 570 -22.56 12.65 -5.39
C THR A 570 -22.93 13.14 -6.78
N PHE A 571 -23.70 12.35 -7.54
CA PHE A 571 -24.24 12.74 -8.84
C PHE A 571 -25.15 13.99 -8.76
N LYS A 572 -26.10 14.03 -7.81
CA LYS A 572 -26.97 15.20 -7.60
C LYS A 572 -26.19 16.45 -7.19
N ASN A 573 -25.09 16.28 -6.45
CA ASN A 573 -24.22 17.38 -6.07
C ASN A 573 -23.45 18.00 -7.25
N ASP A 574 -23.30 17.29 -8.38
CA ASP A 574 -22.61 17.75 -9.59
C ASP A 574 -23.52 18.39 -10.65
N MET A 575 -24.83 18.37 -10.42
CA MET A 575 -25.81 19.09 -11.22
C MET A 575 -25.69 20.62 -11.03
N PRO A 576 -25.96 21.44 -12.06
CA PRO A 576 -25.92 22.89 -11.94
C PRO A 576 -27.13 23.39 -11.13
N MET A 577 -26.86 24.15 -10.06
CA MET A 577 -27.88 24.76 -9.18
C MET A 577 -27.95 26.28 -9.40
N ILE A 578 -29.01 26.93 -8.92
CA ILE A 578 -29.18 28.40 -8.96
C ILE A 578 -27.87 29.10 -8.57
N GLY A 579 -27.36 29.94 -9.48
CA GLY A 579 -26.16 30.75 -9.24
C GLY A 579 -24.81 30.02 -9.35
N LYS A 580 -24.77 28.77 -9.81
CA LYS A 580 -23.51 28.03 -10.04
C LYS A 580 -23.39 27.52 -11.47
N THR A 581 -22.22 27.71 -12.08
CA THR A 581 -21.88 27.18 -13.40
C THR A 581 -21.13 25.87 -13.25
N ARG A 582 -21.81 24.74 -13.47
CA ARG A 582 -21.17 23.42 -13.60
C ARG A 582 -21.42 22.91 -15.02
N HIS A 583 -20.37 22.40 -15.67
CA HIS A 583 -20.43 21.93 -17.07
C HIS A 583 -20.44 20.41 -17.19
N TYR A 584 -20.27 19.65 -16.09
CA TYR A 584 -20.18 18.20 -16.16
C TYR A 584 -21.46 17.51 -16.61
N TRP A 585 -22.63 18.11 -16.34
CA TRP A 585 -23.91 17.61 -16.85
C TRP A 585 -23.93 17.52 -18.38
N VAL A 586 -23.22 18.41 -19.10
CA VAL A 586 -23.13 18.39 -20.57
C VAL A 586 -22.45 17.09 -21.02
N TRP A 587 -21.30 16.76 -20.43
CA TRP A 587 -20.56 15.54 -20.74
C TRP A 587 -21.32 14.28 -20.34
N TYR A 588 -22.05 14.34 -19.23
CA TYR A 588 -22.90 13.26 -18.79
C TYR A 588 -24.06 13.02 -19.78
N CYS A 589 -24.76 14.08 -20.22
CA CYS A 589 -25.78 13.98 -21.25
C CYS A 589 -25.21 13.44 -22.57
N ILE A 590 -24.03 13.88 -22.99
CA ILE A 590 -23.36 13.35 -24.19
C ILE A 590 -23.07 11.85 -24.02
N GLY A 591 -22.56 11.44 -22.86
CA GLY A 591 -22.33 10.03 -22.54
C GLY A 591 -23.62 9.20 -22.60
N LEU A 592 -24.72 9.70 -22.03
CA LEU A 592 -26.04 9.06 -22.12
C LEU A 592 -26.54 8.97 -23.57
N LEU A 593 -26.36 10.03 -24.37
CA LEU A 593 -26.71 10.00 -25.80
C LEU A 593 -25.86 8.99 -26.58
N MET A 594 -24.57 8.83 -26.21
CA MET A 594 -23.69 7.80 -26.77
C MET A 594 -24.18 6.39 -26.41
N GLU A 595 -24.49 6.13 -25.13
CA GLU A 595 -25.05 4.86 -24.67
C GLU A 595 -26.41 4.55 -25.34
N ALA A 596 -27.25 5.58 -25.49
CA ALA A 596 -28.50 5.49 -26.25
C ALA A 596 -28.27 5.24 -27.75
N SER A 597 -27.08 5.50 -28.30
CA SER A 597 -26.72 5.33 -29.72
C SER A 597 -26.06 3.99 -30.05
N ILE A 598 -25.67 3.21 -29.04
CA ILE A 598 -25.02 1.90 -29.22
C ILE A 598 -25.97 0.72 -28.88
N PRO A 599 -25.66 -0.50 -29.38
CA PRO A 599 -26.36 -1.71 -28.97
C PRO A 599 -26.20 -2.00 -27.48
N ILE A 600 -27.30 -2.34 -26.79
CA ILE A 600 -27.25 -2.87 -25.43
C ILE A 600 -26.98 -4.37 -25.50
N SER A 601 -25.83 -4.80 -24.99
CA SER A 601 -25.54 -6.23 -24.85
C SER A 601 -26.38 -6.83 -23.72
N LEU A 602 -27.38 -7.65 -24.07
CA LEU A 602 -28.16 -8.42 -23.10
C LEU A 602 -27.43 -9.66 -22.58
N ARG A 603 -26.31 -10.01 -23.22
CA ARG A 603 -25.44 -11.10 -22.80
C ARG A 603 -24.44 -10.54 -21.80
N SER A 604 -24.30 -11.23 -20.67
CA SER A 604 -23.09 -11.09 -19.86
C SER A 604 -21.90 -11.27 -20.78
N ILE A 605 -21.01 -10.28 -20.81
CA ILE A 605 -19.74 -10.44 -21.49
C ILE A 605 -18.91 -11.36 -20.60
N HIS A 606 -19.05 -12.66 -20.82
CA HIS A 606 -18.05 -13.61 -20.36
C HIS A 606 -16.83 -13.37 -21.25
N ARG A 607 -15.85 -12.61 -20.75
CA ARG A 607 -14.51 -12.70 -21.33
C ARG A 607 -13.98 -14.07 -20.97
N TYR A 608 -14.28 -15.05 -21.82
CA TYR A 608 -13.59 -16.33 -21.78
C TYR A 608 -12.17 -16.09 -22.31
N ARG A 609 -11.28 -15.58 -21.46
CA ARG A 609 -9.87 -15.91 -21.60
C ARG A 609 -9.77 -17.37 -21.16
N GLY A 610 -10.03 -18.30 -22.08
CA GLY A 610 -9.61 -19.69 -21.85
C GLY A 610 -8.14 -19.64 -21.43
N PRO A 611 -7.72 -20.36 -20.38
CA PRO A 611 -6.40 -20.14 -19.82
C PRO A 611 -5.39 -20.60 -20.87
N PRO A 612 -4.56 -19.74 -21.48
CA PRO A 612 -3.23 -20.24 -21.75
C PRO A 612 -2.71 -20.59 -20.36
N ILE A 613 -2.36 -21.85 -20.13
CA ILE A 613 -1.54 -22.25 -18.99
C ILE A 613 -0.19 -21.57 -19.24
N LYS A 614 -0.11 -20.26 -18.95
CA LYS A 614 1.14 -19.54 -18.90
C LYS A 614 1.68 -19.81 -17.51
N TRP A 615 2.59 -20.77 -17.43
CA TRP A 615 3.59 -20.77 -16.38
C TRP A 615 4.29 -19.42 -16.50
N ASN A 616 4.16 -18.55 -15.50
CA ASN A 616 4.73 -17.19 -15.58
C ASN A 616 6.12 -17.12 -14.95
N HIS A 617 6.53 -18.15 -14.19
CA HIS A 617 7.85 -18.17 -13.55
C HIS A 617 8.47 -19.55 -13.70
N GLN A 618 9.64 -19.57 -14.34
CA GLN A 618 10.56 -20.68 -14.35
C GLN A 618 11.65 -20.37 -13.32
N LEU A 619 11.81 -21.27 -12.35
CA LEU A 619 12.81 -21.14 -11.31
C LEU A 619 13.85 -22.25 -11.47
N MET A 620 15.11 -21.87 -11.55
CA MET A 620 16.22 -22.82 -11.61
C MET A 620 16.96 -22.81 -10.28
N PRO A 621 17.46 -23.95 -9.79
CA PRO A 621 18.36 -23.94 -8.64
C PRO A 621 19.56 -23.02 -8.91
N SER A 622 19.90 -22.14 -7.96
CA SER A 622 21.17 -21.39 -7.99
C SER A 622 22.37 -22.34 -7.97
N GLN A 623 23.59 -21.85 -8.21
CA GLN A 623 24.80 -22.67 -8.15
C GLN A 623 24.95 -23.41 -6.81
N GLU A 624 24.66 -22.72 -5.71
CA GLU A 624 24.73 -23.32 -4.38
C GLU A 624 23.57 -24.28 -4.10
N ALA A 625 22.37 -23.98 -4.59
CA ALA A 625 21.24 -24.91 -4.49
C ALA A 625 21.51 -26.20 -5.28
N ALA A 626 22.06 -26.08 -6.49
CA ALA A 626 22.49 -27.21 -7.31
C ALA A 626 23.59 -28.02 -6.64
N ALA A 627 24.59 -27.36 -6.06
CA ALA A 627 25.65 -28.03 -5.30
C ALA A 627 25.13 -28.77 -4.05
N ALA A 628 24.05 -28.27 -3.43
CA ALA A 628 23.34 -28.91 -2.33
C ALA A 628 22.39 -30.05 -2.77
N GLY A 629 22.32 -30.36 -4.07
CA GLY A 629 21.54 -31.46 -4.63
C GLY A 629 20.14 -31.09 -5.12
N ASN A 630 19.77 -29.80 -5.12
CA ASN A 630 18.54 -29.33 -5.76
C ASN A 630 18.78 -29.25 -7.27
N VAL A 631 18.28 -30.20 -8.05
CA VAL A 631 18.53 -30.28 -9.50
C VAL A 631 17.31 -29.98 -10.36
N ASP A 632 16.12 -30.00 -9.75
CA ASP A 632 14.87 -29.88 -10.48
C ASP A 632 14.49 -28.41 -10.69
N MET A 633 14.06 -28.10 -11.91
CA MET A 633 13.45 -26.82 -12.26
C MET A 633 12.02 -26.78 -11.72
N ILE A 634 11.61 -25.63 -11.20
CA ILE A 634 10.29 -25.42 -10.61
C ILE A 634 9.49 -24.48 -11.49
N PHE A 635 8.24 -24.84 -11.76
CA PHE A 635 7.31 -24.01 -12.51
C PHE A 635 6.23 -23.48 -11.58
N VAL A 636 6.12 -22.16 -11.48
CA VAL A 636 5.11 -21.52 -10.64
C VAL A 636 3.94 -21.08 -11.52
N ARG A 637 2.76 -21.58 -11.20
CA ARG A 637 1.52 -21.21 -11.89
C ARG A 637 1.02 -19.87 -11.35
N ALA A 638 0.81 -18.90 -12.25
CA ALA A 638 0.31 -17.57 -11.88
C ALA A 638 -1.10 -17.57 -11.27
N ASN A 639 -1.88 -18.63 -11.50
CA ASN A 639 -3.27 -18.74 -11.05
C ASN A 639 -3.43 -19.26 -9.61
N SER A 640 -2.34 -19.42 -8.86
CA SER A 640 -2.40 -19.91 -7.47
C SER A 640 -2.92 -18.88 -6.48
N PHE A 641 -3.04 -17.60 -6.88
CA PHE A 641 -3.26 -16.48 -5.96
C PHE A 641 -4.61 -15.79 -6.14
N GLY A 642 -5.64 -16.61 -6.29
CA GLY A 642 -6.99 -16.20 -6.57
C GLY A 642 -7.36 -16.75 -7.94
N GLU A 643 -8.28 -17.72 -7.95
CA GLU A 643 -9.19 -17.79 -9.07
C GLU A 643 -9.67 -16.36 -9.27
N GLN A 644 -9.29 -15.73 -10.38
CA GLN A 644 -10.10 -14.65 -10.88
C GLN A 644 -11.43 -15.32 -11.15
N ASN A 645 -12.30 -15.33 -10.13
CA ASN A 645 -13.72 -15.52 -10.26
C ASN A 645 -14.05 -14.80 -11.54
N GLU A 646 -14.58 -15.53 -12.52
CA GLU A 646 -15.07 -14.92 -13.75
C GLU A 646 -15.70 -13.61 -13.32
N ALA A 647 -15.10 -12.49 -13.72
CA ALA A 647 -15.69 -11.20 -13.50
C ALA A 647 -16.88 -11.15 -14.48
N SER A 648 -17.91 -11.94 -14.17
CA SER A 648 -19.29 -11.68 -14.45
C SER A 648 -19.48 -10.31 -13.82
N ARG A 649 -19.20 -9.26 -14.60
CA ARG A 649 -19.81 -7.98 -14.34
C ARG A 649 -21.30 -8.30 -14.33
N PRO A 650 -21.99 -8.21 -13.17
CA PRO A 650 -23.43 -8.34 -13.17
C PRO A 650 -23.95 -7.41 -14.26
N ARG A 651 -25.03 -7.81 -14.96
CA ARG A 651 -25.74 -6.95 -15.91
C ARG A 651 -25.67 -5.53 -15.37
N ALA A 652 -25.03 -4.62 -16.11
CA ALA A 652 -24.83 -3.27 -15.65
C ALA A 652 -26.16 -2.78 -15.07
N MET A 653 -26.22 -2.65 -13.75
CA MET A 653 -27.42 -2.24 -13.04
C MET A 653 -27.55 -0.75 -13.33
N PHE A 654 -28.08 -0.41 -14.50
CA PHE A 654 -28.37 0.96 -14.85
C PHE A 654 -29.60 1.37 -14.04
N ASN A 655 -29.34 1.90 -12.85
CA ASN A 655 -30.36 2.49 -12.00
C ASN A 655 -30.65 3.89 -12.55
N ASN A 656 -31.93 4.25 -12.76
CA ASN A 656 -32.29 5.64 -13.01
C ASN A 656 -32.07 6.40 -11.69
N GLN A 657 -30.85 6.90 -11.46
CA GLN A 657 -30.46 7.58 -10.23
C GLN A 657 -31.23 8.90 -10.02
N VAL A 658 -31.80 9.47 -11.09
CA VAL A 658 -32.60 10.70 -11.03
C VAL A 658 -33.98 10.43 -10.44
N ARG A 659 -34.63 9.34 -10.86
CA ARG A 659 -35.99 8.96 -10.41
C ARG A 659 -36.00 7.98 -9.23
N GLY A 660 -34.90 7.30 -8.93
CA GLY A 660 -34.81 6.29 -7.87
C GLY A 660 -35.61 5.01 -8.17
N ILE A 661 -35.91 4.74 -9.44
CA ILE A 661 -36.74 3.62 -9.88
C ILE A 661 -35.86 2.57 -10.56
N HIS A 662 -35.92 1.34 -10.07
CA HIS A 662 -35.34 0.18 -10.74
C HIS A 662 -36.25 -0.28 -11.88
N THR A 663 -35.70 -0.44 -13.09
CA THR A 663 -36.42 -1.03 -14.23
C THR A 663 -35.72 -2.32 -14.69
N ASP A 664 -36.43 -3.44 -14.63
CA ASP A 664 -35.91 -4.75 -15.05
C ASP A 664 -35.72 -4.86 -16.58
N ASN A 665 -36.19 -3.85 -17.34
CA ASN A 665 -36.27 -3.83 -18.79
C ASN A 665 -35.67 -2.57 -19.43
N PHE A 666 -34.55 -2.10 -18.88
CA PHE A 666 -33.83 -0.93 -19.37
C PHE A 666 -33.50 -1.02 -20.87
N THR A 667 -33.74 0.06 -21.61
CA THR A 667 -33.57 0.20 -23.06
C THR A 667 -32.81 1.47 -23.41
N GLN A 668 -32.47 1.64 -24.69
CA GLN A 668 -31.89 2.89 -25.16
C GLN A 668 -32.79 4.11 -24.94
N LEU A 669 -34.12 3.93 -24.92
CA LEU A 669 -35.05 5.02 -24.66
C LEU A 669 -34.97 5.50 -23.21
N ASP A 670 -34.63 4.63 -22.27
CA ASP A 670 -34.45 5.00 -20.86
C ASP A 670 -33.21 5.90 -20.67
N PHE A 671 -32.14 5.71 -21.48
CA PHE A 671 -31.01 6.65 -21.52
C PHE A 671 -31.41 8.02 -22.08
N VAL A 672 -32.31 8.06 -23.06
CA VAL A 672 -32.85 9.32 -23.61
C VAL A 672 -33.77 10.00 -22.58
N ASP A 673 -34.61 9.23 -21.89
CA ASP A 673 -35.46 9.75 -20.80
C ASP A 673 -34.62 10.35 -19.66
N LEU A 674 -33.47 9.74 -19.33
CA LEU A 674 -32.51 10.30 -18.37
C LEU A 674 -31.92 11.64 -18.81
N VAL A 675 -31.65 11.82 -20.11
CA VAL A 675 -31.20 13.11 -20.65
C VAL A 675 -32.29 14.17 -20.47
N ASP A 676 -33.54 13.82 -20.76
CA ASP A 676 -34.68 14.74 -20.61
C ASP A 676 -34.92 15.11 -19.13
N ASP A 677 -34.79 14.15 -18.22
CA ASP A 677 -34.86 14.37 -16.76
C ASP A 677 -33.79 15.36 -16.29
N ILE A 678 -32.54 15.18 -16.76
CA ILE A 678 -31.42 16.07 -16.42
C ILE A 678 -31.69 17.47 -16.97
N LEU A 679 -32.12 17.60 -18.23
CA LEU A 679 -32.47 18.89 -18.82
C LEU A 679 -33.60 19.57 -18.03
N GLN A 680 -34.62 18.82 -17.62
CA GLN A 680 -35.71 19.35 -16.79
C GLN A 680 -35.21 19.82 -15.43
N MET A 681 -34.32 19.07 -14.77
CA MET A 681 -33.68 19.49 -13.52
C MET A 681 -32.89 20.79 -13.71
N VAL A 682 -32.07 20.88 -14.75
CA VAL A 682 -31.29 22.10 -15.08
C VAL A 682 -32.21 23.32 -15.26
N VAL A 683 -33.37 23.14 -15.89
CA VAL A 683 -34.38 24.19 -16.08
C VAL A 683 -35.07 24.57 -14.76
N MET A 684 -35.47 23.58 -13.95
CA MET A 684 -36.14 23.79 -12.66
C MET A 684 -35.22 24.47 -11.64
N ASP A 685 -33.94 24.13 -11.67
CA ASP A 685 -32.91 24.65 -10.77
C ASP A 685 -32.35 26.01 -11.21
N GLY A 686 -32.95 26.67 -12.20
CA GLY A 686 -32.57 28.04 -12.59
C GLY A 686 -31.11 28.21 -13.02
N ALA A 687 -30.53 27.15 -13.59
CA ALA A 687 -29.09 27.03 -13.81
C ALA A 687 -28.54 28.11 -14.76
N VAL A 688 -27.25 28.45 -14.56
CA VAL A 688 -26.49 29.34 -15.45
C VAL A 688 -25.72 28.48 -16.45
N VAL A 689 -26.10 28.56 -17.73
CA VAL A 689 -25.66 27.63 -18.78
C VAL A 689 -25.44 28.34 -20.12
N ALA A 690 -24.71 27.69 -21.02
CA ALA A 690 -24.60 28.09 -22.41
C ALA A 690 -25.81 27.51 -23.20
N PRO A 691 -26.70 28.33 -23.77
CA PRO A 691 -27.95 27.87 -24.38
C PRO A 691 -27.75 27.02 -25.63
N GLY A 692 -26.61 27.19 -26.31
CA GLY A 692 -26.21 26.36 -27.44
C GLY A 692 -26.14 24.87 -27.07
N PHE A 693 -25.59 24.53 -25.90
CA PHE A 693 -25.48 23.14 -25.45
C PHE A 693 -26.84 22.53 -25.08
N ILE A 694 -27.74 23.30 -24.49
CA ILE A 694 -29.11 22.82 -24.20
C ILE A 694 -29.82 22.50 -25.50
N SER A 695 -29.77 23.42 -26.46
CA SER A 695 -30.43 23.24 -27.75
C SER A 695 -29.86 22.04 -28.51
N ALA A 696 -28.53 21.88 -28.50
CA ALA A 696 -27.85 20.75 -29.14
C ALA A 696 -28.21 19.40 -28.48
N ILE A 697 -28.16 19.31 -27.14
CA ILE A 697 -28.51 18.09 -26.40
C ILE A 697 -29.99 17.75 -26.56
N ALA A 698 -30.90 18.73 -26.44
CA ALA A 698 -32.34 18.52 -26.59
C ALA A 698 -32.69 18.05 -28.01
N ASN A 699 -32.10 18.69 -29.04
CA ASN A 699 -32.30 18.29 -30.43
C ASN A 699 -31.76 16.88 -30.70
N ALA A 700 -30.56 16.56 -30.19
CA ALA A 700 -29.98 15.22 -30.31
C ALA A 700 -30.83 14.16 -29.59
N SER A 701 -31.33 14.46 -28.39
CA SER A 701 -32.25 13.61 -27.62
C SER A 701 -33.52 13.31 -28.43
N GLN A 702 -34.17 14.35 -28.98
CA GLN A 702 -35.38 14.21 -29.77
C GLN A 702 -35.16 13.39 -31.06
N GLN A 703 -34.09 13.68 -31.81
CA GLN A 703 -33.79 12.96 -33.05
C GLN A 703 -33.44 11.49 -32.77
N LEU A 704 -32.64 11.24 -31.72
CA LEU A 704 -32.29 9.88 -31.32
C LEU A 704 -33.51 9.10 -30.82
N ARG A 705 -34.45 9.75 -30.10
CA ARG A 705 -35.73 9.14 -29.72
C ARG A 705 -36.52 8.68 -30.94
N ALA A 706 -36.69 9.57 -31.92
CA ALA A 706 -37.41 9.26 -33.16
C ALA A 706 -36.73 8.11 -33.93
N ASP A 707 -35.40 8.11 -34.00
CA ASP A 707 -34.62 7.02 -34.62
C ASP A 707 -34.83 5.69 -33.89
N ARG A 708 -34.80 5.71 -32.55
CA ARG A 708 -35.00 4.51 -31.73
C ARG A 708 -36.41 3.95 -31.83
N GLU A 709 -37.42 4.81 -31.92
CA GLU A 709 -38.79 4.42 -32.17
C GLU A 709 -38.96 3.83 -33.58
N ALA A 710 -38.36 4.44 -34.60
CA ALA A 710 -38.37 3.92 -35.97
C ALA A 710 -37.66 2.55 -36.07
N LEU A 711 -36.51 2.38 -35.41
CA LEU A 711 -35.80 1.11 -35.30
C LEU A 711 -36.63 0.06 -34.54
N ARG A 712 -37.35 0.46 -33.49
CA ARG A 712 -38.25 -0.44 -32.75
C ARG A 712 -39.45 -0.88 -33.59
N ALA A 713 -40.03 0.02 -34.37
CA ALA A 713 -41.12 -0.30 -35.29
C ALA A 713 -40.65 -1.22 -36.43
N SER A 714 -39.44 -0.98 -36.96
CA SER A 714 -38.86 -1.75 -38.06
C SER A 714 -38.27 -3.10 -37.61
N TYR A 715 -37.83 -3.19 -36.35
CA TYR A 715 -37.13 -4.35 -35.78
C TYR A 715 -37.59 -4.64 -34.35
N SER A 716 -38.84 -5.07 -34.19
CA SER A 716 -39.50 -5.29 -32.90
C SER A 716 -38.68 -6.08 -31.87
N ASN A 717 -37.94 -7.11 -32.31
CA ASN A 717 -37.15 -7.99 -31.44
C ASN A 717 -35.63 -7.72 -31.47
N ALA A 718 -35.15 -6.83 -32.35
CA ALA A 718 -33.71 -6.63 -32.57
C ALA A 718 -33.25 -5.16 -32.44
N SER A 719 -34.18 -4.22 -32.19
CA SER A 719 -33.87 -2.80 -32.04
C SER A 719 -32.82 -2.51 -30.97
N ARG A 720 -32.86 -3.26 -29.85
CA ARG A 720 -31.88 -3.14 -28.75
C ARG A 720 -30.46 -3.54 -29.14
N ALA A 721 -30.30 -4.41 -30.14
CA ALA A 721 -29.01 -4.91 -30.59
C ALA A 721 -28.42 -4.09 -31.75
N ARG A 722 -29.04 -2.97 -32.11
CA ARG A 722 -28.65 -2.15 -33.26
C ARG A 722 -28.09 -0.80 -32.82
N TRP A 723 -27.13 -0.32 -33.59
CA TRP A 723 -26.68 1.07 -33.53
C TRP A 723 -27.82 2.00 -33.95
N ALA A 724 -27.77 3.24 -33.48
CA ALA A 724 -28.56 4.31 -34.08
C ALA A 724 -28.20 4.46 -35.56
N SER A 725 -29.12 4.95 -36.39
CA SER A 725 -28.87 5.09 -37.83
C SER A 725 -27.70 6.03 -38.15
N LYS A 726 -27.46 7.00 -37.27
CA LYS A 726 -26.31 7.90 -37.28
C LYS A 726 -26.09 8.49 -35.88
N TRP A 727 -25.00 9.22 -35.72
CA TRP A 727 -24.80 10.08 -34.56
C TRP A 727 -25.54 11.41 -34.76
N PHE A 728 -26.31 11.85 -33.77
CA PHE A 728 -27.22 13.00 -33.87
C PHE A 728 -26.76 14.25 -33.11
N PHE A 729 -25.77 14.13 -32.23
CA PHE A 729 -25.26 15.28 -31.48
C PHE A 729 -24.17 15.99 -32.28
N GLU A 730 -24.41 17.27 -32.54
CA GLU A 730 -23.44 18.18 -33.13
C GLU A 730 -23.03 19.20 -32.07
N PHE A 731 -21.73 19.46 -31.97
CA PHE A 731 -21.24 20.49 -31.05
C PHE A 731 -21.78 21.86 -31.50
N PRO A 732 -22.43 22.63 -30.61
CA PRO A 732 -22.87 23.97 -30.95
C PRO A 732 -21.65 24.87 -31.17
N GLU A 733 -21.82 25.92 -31.98
CA GLU A 733 -20.82 26.97 -32.10
C GLU A 733 -20.55 27.59 -30.72
N TYR A 734 -19.28 27.82 -30.40
CA TYR A 734 -18.89 28.30 -29.09
C TYR A 734 -19.43 29.72 -28.84
N ASP A 735 -20.37 29.84 -27.92
CA ASP A 735 -20.84 31.12 -27.39
C ASP A 735 -20.35 31.26 -25.94
N PRO A 736 -19.46 32.23 -25.65
CA PRO A 736 -18.99 32.46 -24.28
C PRO A 736 -20.06 33.07 -23.36
N LYS A 737 -21.21 33.51 -23.89
CA LYS A 737 -22.29 34.11 -23.09
C LYS A 737 -23.05 33.05 -22.31
N LEU A 738 -23.27 33.34 -21.03
CA LEU A 738 -24.05 32.52 -20.12
C LEU A 738 -25.45 33.11 -19.92
N TYR A 739 -26.42 32.24 -19.69
CA TYR A 739 -27.82 32.61 -19.50
C TYR A 739 -28.38 31.89 -18.29
N HIS A 740 -29.22 32.57 -17.52
CA HIS A 740 -30.13 31.93 -16.58
C HIS A 740 -31.28 31.29 -17.34
N LEU A 741 -31.62 30.06 -17.00
CA LEU A 741 -32.91 29.49 -17.37
C LEU A 741 -33.94 29.89 -16.31
N VAL A 742 -35.01 30.56 -16.71
CA VAL A 742 -36.14 30.86 -15.80
C VAL A 742 -37.40 30.42 -16.51
N ASN A 743 -38.04 29.36 -16.00
CA ASN A 743 -39.27 28.78 -16.57
C ASN A 743 -39.14 28.48 -18.08
N GLY A 744 -37.99 27.93 -18.51
CA GLY A 744 -37.71 27.60 -19.91
C GLY A 744 -37.28 28.78 -20.79
N ASN A 745 -37.23 30.00 -20.27
CA ASN A 745 -36.73 31.17 -21.00
C ASN A 745 -35.27 31.48 -20.61
N THR A 746 -34.46 31.87 -21.60
CA THR A 746 -33.07 32.28 -21.38
C THR A 746 -33.00 33.78 -21.07
N VAL A 747 -32.46 34.14 -19.91
CA VAL A 747 -32.18 35.54 -19.52
C VAL A 747 -30.66 35.74 -19.46
N PRO A 748 -30.07 36.75 -20.13
CA PRO A 748 -28.63 36.97 -20.09
C PRO A 748 -28.09 37.04 -18.65
N PHE A 749 -27.09 36.21 -18.34
CA PHE A 749 -26.42 36.22 -17.05
C PHE A 749 -25.59 37.51 -16.94
N LYS A 750 -25.90 38.34 -15.93
CA LYS A 750 -25.03 39.43 -15.52
C LYS A 750 -24.28 38.96 -14.27
N PRO A 751 -22.94 38.85 -14.32
CA PRO A 751 -22.14 38.31 -13.23
C PRO A 751 -22.28 39.12 -11.92
#